data_AF-A0A7V9JU48-F1
#
_entry.id   AF-A0A7V9JU48-F1
#
_cell.length_a   1.000
_cell.length_b   1.000
_cell.length_c   1.000
_cell.angle_alpha   90.00
_cell.angle_beta   90.00
_cell.angle_gamma   90.00
#
_symmetry.space_group_name_H-M   'P 1'
#
loop_
_entity.id
_entity.type
_entity.pdbx_description
1 polymer ?
#
loop_
_entity_poly.entity_id
_entity_poly.type
_entity_poly.pdbx_seq_one_letter_code
_entity_poly.pdbx_strand_id
1 'polypeptide(L)'
;EIVIDGRYDMRTSGLRGARVFLDVVVNHTGWGSRLQNARPEWFKRKADGAFHSPGAWGTTWEDLVELDNRFPALWEEFAESFLTWCRRGVDGFRCDAGYMVPKEAWQYITARVRQEFPDTVFLLEGLGGAWDATAGLLCEGGMQWAYSELFQNHSGEQVATYLDHCISQGRRLGVLIHYSETHDNDRLAKQGKAWSLFRNRLSALTCQSGAFGFTCGVEWLASEKLEVHQARGLNWGASDNLVDELAQATRLVSDHPCFLDGAALERLSPPDAPVYALARTSAEGLDRVLVLANTDQQKPRSLAIPEDAYRRLGEPVLDLLGQPLPKMARPGDGTVVFTVPALSAYCLAASAEPVGLSAEAYRWTRAQAAWAYACLRETVAIEALGPCDWRALAAWVKADPVRFLSAINRLDHDDARMGLLEALQRACEVQDLPMVVRWGLSDLGRVLPVPPGHWLLVRDKVPFSASLVQGPVQRHARSLLVDEGHVACFPPADSTGDATLVLERFTEEGRQAIGTLRFLTERPDPTPARPQDGMVLLTNGIGGMARFAVDLGAIRSKYDCVLGANLHPSAPCDRHVLVKRVRAWVNADGFITPLDADNLASFEDGPPASWTFVAAAGDGQTVQLVLEADMLDGANTTVLRFSRPMGAPAWGQDLPDHCDVRLVVRVDIEDRSFHAETRRSPEADAHFHTHARPLDTRPGFVFQPAPDRGVRVWADHGRYTHEAEWCEGIAHPIEASRGMTGSGDAYSPGWFELPLKRGGSISLVATAEREDPSLEIVQNFSAARTKRNITAIERAGIPTSDPFGLDLALAAQAFLVRRDGGRTVIAGYPWFLDWGRDTFIAARGLMQVGLTDEVGRILVTFGRFEHQGTLPNMLNGDDAANRDTSDAPLWYAVVCEELATIHGDTVYDVAVDASGRTIRDVLRSIAIGYLAGTPNGIRVDLPSGLVWSPPHFTWMDTNYPACTPREGYPIEIQVLWIRLLRQLERLRVAESDEPWWAIADRATNALNRFWLEERGYYGDVLIAAPGVPAARAVLDNALRSNYLFAVSLGVVSGERARRCVAAAARFLVVPGALRSLAPLPVSPPLPLHGPDGRLLNNPPEPYWGRYEGDEDTMRKPAYHNGTAWTWTFPVFCEALARAWDFSPQAVAAARAYLGSQDRLLADGCIGQLPEIVDGDAPHRQRGCDAQAWGVTEALRVWKLLGQH
;
A
#
# COMPACT_ATOMS: atom_id res chain seq x y z
N GLU A 1 34.24 -14.07 13.11
CA GLU A 1 33.64 -12.72 13.25
C GLU A 1 34.65 -11.72 12.72
N ILE A 2 34.34 -11.00 11.64
CA ILE A 2 35.12 -9.83 11.24
C ILE A 2 34.52 -8.67 12.04
N VAL A 3 35.21 -8.25 13.10
CA VAL A 3 34.88 -7.03 13.81
C VAL A 3 35.44 -5.88 12.97
N ILE A 4 34.57 -5.25 12.18
CA ILE A 4 34.84 -3.91 11.67
C ILE A 4 34.73 -3.01 12.90
N ASP A 5 35.88 -2.66 13.47
CA ASP A 5 35.98 -1.78 14.64
C ASP A 5 35.23 -0.47 14.35
N GLY A 6 34.50 0.03 15.36
CA GLY A 6 33.28 0.82 15.22
C GLY A 6 33.47 2.28 14.83
N ARG A 7 34.33 2.57 13.84
CA ARG A 7 34.58 3.91 13.30
C ARG A 7 34.30 4.06 11.80
N TYR A 8 34.05 2.97 11.08
CA TYR A 8 33.62 3.06 9.68
C TYR A 8 32.09 3.17 9.64
N ASP A 9 31.59 4.40 9.62
CA ASP A 9 30.17 4.63 9.38
C ASP A 9 29.88 4.43 7.88
N MET A 10 29.33 3.26 7.53
CA MET A 10 28.89 2.92 6.18
C MET A 10 27.83 3.91 5.62
N ARG A 11 27.19 4.70 6.49
CA ARG A 11 26.27 5.78 6.09
C ARG A 11 27.03 7.01 5.57
N THR A 12 28.20 7.31 6.15
CA THR A 12 29.09 8.40 5.73
C THR A 12 29.74 8.10 4.37
N SER A 13 30.01 6.83 4.03
CA SER A 13 30.48 6.46 2.68
C SER A 13 29.42 6.66 1.61
N GLY A 14 28.14 6.35 1.91
CA GLY A 14 27.01 6.61 1.02
C GLY A 14 26.83 8.11 0.71
N LEU A 15 27.00 8.98 1.71
CA LEU A 15 26.98 10.43 1.55
C LEU A 15 28.06 10.97 0.59
N ARG A 16 29.20 10.26 0.48
CA ARG A 16 30.33 10.66 -0.40
C ARG A 16 30.42 9.84 -1.68
N GLY A 17 29.43 9.00 -1.98
CA GLY A 17 29.39 8.16 -3.20
C GLY A 17 30.43 7.03 -3.23
N ALA A 18 31.02 6.66 -2.09
CA ALA A 18 31.98 5.57 -1.99
C ALA A 18 31.26 4.23 -1.82
N ARG A 19 31.80 3.16 -2.43
CA ARG A 19 31.35 1.79 -2.26
C ARG A 19 32.32 1.00 -1.37
N VAL A 20 31.78 0.14 -0.51
CA VAL A 20 32.55 -0.71 0.40
C VAL A 20 32.58 -2.14 -0.14
N PHE A 21 33.79 -2.63 -0.41
CA PHE A 21 34.02 -4.00 -0.85
C PHE A 21 34.70 -4.79 0.26
N LEU A 22 34.23 -6.01 0.53
CA LEU A 22 34.91 -6.91 1.45
C LEU A 22 35.82 -7.86 0.68
N ASP A 23 36.97 -8.15 1.27
CA ASP A 23 37.86 -9.19 0.78
C ASP A 23 37.42 -10.54 1.38
N VAL A 24 37.15 -11.53 0.53
CA VAL A 24 36.55 -12.79 0.93
C VAL A 24 37.25 -13.96 0.25
N VAL A 25 37.59 -14.94 1.09
CA VAL A 25 38.13 -16.24 0.68
C VAL A 25 37.02 -17.28 0.69
N VAL A 26 36.81 -17.97 -0.43
CA VAL A 26 35.76 -19.01 -0.57
C VAL A 26 36.30 -20.41 -0.89
N ASN A 27 37.59 -20.53 -1.23
CA ASN A 27 38.17 -21.83 -1.57
C ASN A 27 38.55 -22.68 -0.34
N HIS A 28 38.80 -22.05 0.80
CA HIS A 28 39.35 -22.72 1.99
C HIS A 28 38.97 -21.99 3.27
N THR A 29 39.18 -22.65 4.41
CA THR A 29 39.03 -22.05 5.74
C THR A 29 40.27 -22.30 6.59
N GLY A 30 40.46 -21.53 7.66
CA GLY A 30 41.42 -21.89 8.71
C GLY A 30 41.03 -23.18 9.44
N TRP A 31 41.99 -23.82 10.09
CA TRP A 31 41.75 -25.00 10.95
C TRP A 31 40.77 -24.71 12.09
N GLY A 32 39.92 -25.67 12.41
CA GLY A 32 38.93 -25.58 13.49
C GLY A 32 37.74 -24.67 13.17
N SER A 33 37.54 -24.32 11.89
CA SER A 33 36.41 -23.49 11.48
C SER A 33 35.06 -24.13 11.84
N ARG A 34 34.01 -23.30 11.97
CA ARG A 34 32.64 -23.77 12.18
C ARG A 34 32.23 -24.82 11.14
N LEU A 35 32.60 -24.58 9.88
CA LEU A 35 32.33 -25.49 8.76
C LEU A 35 33.09 -26.80 8.91
N GLN A 36 34.37 -26.77 9.27
CA GLN A 36 35.15 -28.00 9.46
C GLN A 36 34.59 -28.88 10.57
N ASN A 37 34.16 -28.27 11.67
CA ASN A 37 33.63 -29.00 12.82
C ASN A 37 32.22 -29.55 12.55
N ALA A 38 31.36 -28.77 11.87
CA ALA A 38 29.97 -29.14 11.65
C ALA A 38 29.76 -30.01 10.41
N ARG A 39 30.54 -29.79 9.34
CA ARG A 39 30.41 -30.41 8.02
C ARG A 39 31.77 -30.87 7.46
N PRO A 40 32.50 -31.78 8.16
CA PRO A 40 33.83 -32.23 7.75
C PRO A 40 33.85 -32.96 6.40
N GLU A 41 32.69 -33.37 5.87
CA GLU A 41 32.53 -33.95 4.54
C GLU A 41 32.71 -32.93 3.40
N TRP A 42 32.55 -31.63 3.68
CA TRP A 42 32.72 -30.55 2.69
C TRP A 42 34.18 -30.16 2.42
N PHE A 43 35.14 -30.89 2.97
CA PHE A 43 36.57 -30.59 2.83
C PHE A 43 37.29 -31.67 2.03
N LYS A 44 38.23 -31.26 1.19
CA LYS A 44 39.04 -32.19 0.42
C LYS A 44 39.92 -33.02 1.34
N ARG A 45 40.09 -34.29 0.97
CA ARG A 45 40.95 -35.25 1.67
C ARG A 45 42.00 -35.83 0.74
N LYS A 46 43.16 -36.10 1.30
CA LYS A 46 44.21 -36.90 0.69
C LYS A 46 43.80 -38.38 0.68
N ALA A 47 44.54 -39.21 -0.05
CA ALA A 47 44.28 -40.65 -0.14
C ALA A 47 44.38 -41.39 1.22
N ASP A 48 45.13 -40.84 2.17
CA ASP A 48 45.28 -41.35 3.54
C ASP A 48 44.14 -40.89 4.49
N GLY A 49 43.17 -40.12 3.98
CA GLY A 49 42.03 -39.60 4.74
C GLY A 49 42.31 -38.29 5.49
N ALA A 50 43.56 -37.80 5.53
CA ALA A 50 43.88 -36.49 6.11
C ALA A 50 43.29 -35.36 5.27
N PHE A 51 43.01 -34.22 5.90
CA PHE A 51 42.54 -33.05 5.15
C PHE A 51 43.63 -32.49 4.22
N HIS A 52 43.20 -31.98 3.07
CA HIS A 52 44.08 -31.36 2.09
C HIS A 52 44.27 -29.87 2.41
N SER A 53 45.51 -29.41 2.40
CA SER A 53 45.84 -27.98 2.51
C SER A 53 46.02 -27.39 1.11
N PRO A 54 45.43 -26.22 0.83
CA PRO A 54 45.57 -25.54 -0.45
C PRO A 54 46.99 -24.96 -0.62
N GLY A 55 47.31 -24.50 -1.83
CA GLY A 55 48.56 -23.81 -2.11
C GLY A 55 48.63 -23.19 -3.49
N ALA A 56 49.55 -22.24 -3.66
CA ALA A 56 49.81 -21.53 -4.92
C ALA A 56 51.32 -21.35 -5.12
N TRP A 57 51.77 -21.32 -6.38
CA TRP A 57 53.18 -21.14 -6.79
C TRP A 57 54.20 -22.02 -6.04
N GLY A 58 53.83 -23.28 -5.77
CA GLY A 58 54.70 -24.22 -5.06
C GLY A 58 54.79 -23.99 -3.55
N THR A 59 54.01 -23.07 -2.98
CA THR A 59 53.88 -22.85 -1.54
C THR A 59 52.57 -23.48 -1.05
N THR A 60 52.65 -24.37 -0.06
CA THR A 60 51.47 -24.95 0.61
C THR A 60 51.11 -24.10 1.83
N TRP A 61 49.84 -23.76 1.96
CA TRP A 61 49.29 -23.03 3.11
C TRP A 61 48.82 -24.04 4.17
N GLU A 62 49.77 -24.54 4.96
CA GLU A 62 49.54 -25.64 5.92
C GLU A 62 48.57 -25.28 7.05
N ASP A 63 48.36 -24.01 7.32
CA ASP A 63 47.42 -23.45 8.29
C ASP A 63 45.97 -23.38 7.76
N LEU A 64 45.74 -23.78 6.51
CA LEU A 64 44.44 -23.73 5.84
C LEU A 64 43.98 -25.13 5.39
N VAL A 65 42.67 -25.29 5.25
CA VAL A 65 42.00 -26.53 4.85
C VAL A 65 41.10 -26.27 3.66
N GLU A 66 41.32 -27.00 2.57
CA GLU A 66 40.64 -26.77 1.29
C GLU A 66 39.23 -27.36 1.27
N LEU A 67 38.29 -26.61 0.72
CA LEU A 67 36.91 -27.02 0.55
C LEU A 67 36.70 -27.84 -0.74
N ASP A 68 35.75 -28.76 -0.67
CA ASP A 68 35.34 -29.59 -1.78
C ASP A 68 34.07 -29.03 -2.42
N ASN A 69 34.24 -28.32 -3.54
CA ASN A 69 33.15 -27.63 -4.24
C ASN A 69 32.16 -28.56 -4.97
N ARG A 70 32.24 -29.89 -4.77
CA ARG A 70 31.27 -30.85 -5.32
C ARG A 70 29.91 -30.86 -4.61
N PHE A 71 29.79 -30.19 -3.46
CA PHE A 71 28.56 -30.16 -2.65
C PHE A 71 27.77 -28.86 -2.88
N PRO A 72 26.59 -28.88 -3.54
CA PRO A 72 25.80 -27.66 -3.76
C PRO A 72 25.36 -26.94 -2.48
N ALA A 73 25.13 -27.68 -1.39
CA ALA A 73 24.78 -27.09 -0.09
C ALA A 73 25.89 -26.17 0.48
N LEU A 74 27.15 -26.35 0.07
CA LEU A 74 28.24 -25.43 0.40
C LEU A 74 28.05 -24.08 -0.31
N TRP A 75 27.55 -24.08 -1.56
CA TRP A 75 27.33 -22.86 -2.34
C TRP A 75 26.23 -22.00 -1.73
N GLU A 76 25.18 -22.62 -1.17
CA GLU A 76 24.11 -21.95 -0.43
C GLU A 76 24.62 -21.27 0.85
N GLU A 77 25.43 -21.98 1.64
CA GLU A 77 26.08 -21.42 2.84
C GLU A 77 26.96 -20.20 2.51
N PHE A 78 27.67 -20.25 1.38
CA PHE A 78 28.44 -19.09 0.91
C PHE A 78 27.55 -17.94 0.47
N ALA A 79 26.52 -18.21 -0.33
CA ALA A 79 25.58 -17.19 -0.75
C ALA A 79 24.94 -16.47 0.45
N GLU A 80 24.53 -17.19 1.49
CA GLU A 80 24.01 -16.58 2.73
C GLU A 80 25.07 -15.78 3.50
N SER A 81 26.34 -16.20 3.45
CA SER A 81 27.45 -15.42 4.01
C SER A 81 27.63 -14.08 3.29
N PHE A 82 27.60 -14.06 1.96
CA PHE A 82 27.63 -12.83 1.16
C PHE A 82 26.41 -11.94 1.45
N LEU A 83 25.21 -12.52 1.46
CA LEU A 83 23.96 -11.80 1.76
C LEU A 83 23.96 -11.18 3.15
N THR A 84 24.50 -11.87 4.15
CA THR A 84 24.65 -11.35 5.50
C THR A 84 25.41 -10.02 5.52
N TRP A 85 26.46 -9.90 4.69
CA TRP A 85 27.25 -8.67 4.57
C TRP A 85 26.57 -7.61 3.69
N CYS A 86 25.89 -8.00 2.62
CA CYS A 86 25.08 -7.06 1.82
C CYS A 86 23.97 -6.42 2.66
N ARG A 87 23.26 -7.20 3.48
CA ARG A 87 22.25 -6.72 4.45
C ARG A 87 22.84 -5.75 5.49
N ARG A 88 24.17 -5.74 5.67
CA ARG A 88 24.89 -4.80 6.55
C ARG A 88 25.45 -3.58 5.81
N GLY A 89 25.25 -3.46 4.49
CA GLY A 89 25.68 -2.31 3.69
C GLY A 89 26.89 -2.52 2.80
N VAL A 90 27.37 -3.77 2.63
CA VAL A 90 28.49 -4.08 1.72
C VAL A 90 28.04 -4.09 0.26
N ASP A 91 28.76 -3.35 -0.59
CA ASP A 91 28.47 -3.13 -2.01
C ASP A 91 29.01 -4.21 -2.95
N GLY A 92 30.00 -4.96 -2.49
CA GLY A 92 30.71 -5.88 -3.35
C GLY A 92 31.78 -6.68 -2.62
N PHE A 93 32.41 -7.58 -3.36
CA PHE A 93 33.35 -8.53 -2.81
C PHE A 93 34.56 -8.68 -3.73
N ARG A 94 35.76 -8.53 -3.18
CA ARG A 94 36.99 -9.05 -3.78
C ARG A 94 37.08 -10.52 -3.39
N CYS A 95 37.15 -11.40 -4.38
CA CYS A 95 37.13 -12.84 -4.21
C CYS A 95 38.56 -13.39 -4.33
N ASP A 96 39.23 -13.50 -3.20
CA ASP A 96 40.58 -14.04 -3.05
C ASP A 96 40.60 -15.53 -3.40
N ALA A 97 41.61 -15.93 -4.19
CA ALA A 97 41.74 -17.25 -4.79
C ALA A 97 40.46 -17.75 -5.50
N GLY A 98 39.62 -16.83 -6.00
CA GLY A 98 38.33 -17.16 -6.61
C GLY A 98 38.43 -18.07 -7.85
N TYR A 99 39.58 -18.05 -8.53
CA TYR A 99 39.90 -18.92 -9.66
C TYR A 99 40.07 -20.40 -9.29
N MET A 100 40.21 -20.72 -8.01
CA MET A 100 40.26 -22.11 -7.52
C MET A 100 38.86 -22.71 -7.28
N VAL A 101 37.81 -21.88 -7.33
CA VAL A 101 36.41 -22.32 -7.17
C VAL A 101 35.77 -22.54 -8.55
N PRO A 102 35.01 -23.65 -8.74
CA PRO A 102 34.35 -23.93 -10.01
C PRO A 102 33.40 -22.82 -10.47
N LYS A 103 33.31 -22.64 -11.78
CA LYS A 103 32.45 -21.66 -12.44
C LYS A 103 30.97 -21.81 -12.03
N GLU A 104 30.48 -23.04 -11.95
CA GLU A 104 29.08 -23.36 -11.64
C GLU A 104 28.70 -22.91 -10.22
N ALA A 105 29.65 -23.01 -9.27
CA ALA A 105 29.45 -22.51 -7.91
C ALA A 105 29.30 -20.98 -7.92
N TRP A 106 30.15 -20.27 -8.67
CA TRP A 106 30.06 -18.82 -8.82
C TRP A 106 28.79 -18.37 -9.53
N GLN A 107 28.32 -19.09 -10.55
CA GLN A 107 27.03 -18.82 -11.18
C GLN A 107 25.89 -18.85 -10.16
N TYR A 108 25.85 -19.87 -9.30
CA TYR A 108 24.85 -19.97 -8.24
C TYR A 108 24.98 -18.84 -7.22
N ILE A 109 26.19 -18.62 -6.66
CA ILE A 109 26.43 -17.64 -5.59
C ILE A 109 26.08 -16.23 -6.07
N THR A 110 26.61 -15.82 -7.24
CA THR A 110 26.40 -14.48 -7.78
C THR A 110 24.93 -14.25 -8.13
N ALA A 111 24.24 -15.24 -8.72
CA ALA A 111 22.82 -15.15 -9.01
C ALA A 111 21.98 -15.00 -7.74
N ARG A 112 22.20 -15.84 -6.72
CA ARG A 112 21.45 -15.79 -5.46
C ARG A 112 21.64 -14.47 -4.70
N VAL A 113 22.87 -13.94 -4.68
CA VAL A 113 23.16 -12.65 -4.04
C VAL A 113 22.48 -11.50 -4.81
N ARG A 114 22.58 -11.50 -6.15
CA ARG A 114 22.05 -10.42 -6.99
C ARG A 114 20.53 -10.47 -7.20
N GLN A 115 19.88 -11.58 -6.86
CA GLN A 115 18.42 -11.62 -6.72
C GLN A 115 17.92 -10.70 -5.60
N GLU A 116 18.68 -10.57 -4.51
CA GLU A 116 18.33 -9.74 -3.36
C GLU A 116 19.00 -8.35 -3.42
N PHE A 117 20.25 -8.29 -3.89
CA PHE A 117 21.07 -7.08 -4.07
C PHE A 117 21.61 -6.97 -5.50
N PRO A 118 20.79 -6.50 -6.47
CA PRO A 118 21.14 -6.50 -7.91
C PRO A 118 22.43 -5.77 -8.28
N ASP A 119 22.79 -4.76 -7.49
CA ASP A 119 23.95 -3.88 -7.67
C ASP A 119 25.26 -4.43 -7.10
N THR A 120 25.23 -5.59 -6.41
CA THR A 120 26.43 -6.18 -5.80
C THR A 120 27.46 -6.56 -6.87
N VAL A 121 28.70 -6.15 -6.65
CA VAL A 121 29.82 -6.39 -7.57
C VAL A 121 30.75 -7.47 -7.04
N PHE A 122 31.08 -8.45 -7.87
CA PHE A 122 32.10 -9.46 -7.60
C PHE A 122 33.36 -9.16 -8.42
N LEU A 123 34.47 -8.92 -7.71
CA LEU A 123 35.80 -8.64 -8.24
C LEU A 123 36.69 -9.87 -8.04
N LEU A 124 37.16 -10.48 -9.12
CA LEU A 124 38.09 -11.61 -9.06
C LEU A 124 39.51 -11.14 -8.72
N GLU A 125 40.13 -11.77 -7.74
CA GLU A 125 41.57 -11.69 -7.60
C GLU A 125 42.26 -12.55 -8.67
N GLY A 126 43.16 -11.95 -9.45
CA GLY A 126 43.85 -12.58 -10.57
C GLY A 126 45.18 -13.26 -10.22
N LEU A 127 45.67 -13.12 -8.98
CA LEU A 127 46.98 -13.59 -8.54
C LEU A 127 47.12 -15.12 -8.67
N GLY A 128 47.69 -15.57 -9.80
CA GLY A 128 48.07 -16.98 -10.02
C GLY A 128 47.08 -17.86 -10.80
N GLY A 129 45.96 -17.31 -11.27
CA GLY A 129 45.02 -18.02 -12.14
C GLY A 129 45.49 -18.07 -13.60
N ALA A 130 45.19 -19.16 -14.32
CA ALA A 130 45.39 -19.20 -15.77
C ALA A 130 44.45 -18.20 -16.47
N TRP A 131 44.91 -17.56 -17.54
CA TRP A 131 44.11 -16.56 -18.28
C TRP A 131 42.73 -17.08 -18.71
N ASP A 132 42.64 -18.36 -19.08
CA ASP A 132 41.37 -19.02 -19.45
C ASP A 132 40.40 -19.14 -18.27
N ALA A 133 40.90 -19.34 -17.05
CA ALA A 133 40.07 -19.40 -15.85
C ALA A 133 39.49 -18.02 -15.51
N THR A 134 40.32 -16.97 -15.56
CA THR A 134 39.87 -15.57 -15.41
C THR A 134 38.82 -15.21 -16.44
N ALA A 135 39.06 -15.58 -17.72
CA ALA A 135 38.10 -15.35 -18.79
C ALA A 135 36.77 -16.08 -18.56
N GLY A 136 36.82 -17.36 -18.15
CA GLY A 136 35.62 -18.15 -17.87
C GLY A 136 34.78 -17.57 -16.73
N LEU A 137 35.41 -17.06 -15.66
CA LEU A 137 34.70 -16.47 -14.53
C LEU A 137 34.09 -15.11 -14.82
N LEU A 138 34.76 -14.27 -15.62
CA LEU A 138 34.23 -12.97 -16.03
C LEU A 138 33.09 -13.10 -17.05
N CYS A 139 33.20 -14.01 -18.02
CA CYS A 139 32.18 -14.15 -19.06
C CYS A 139 31.00 -15.01 -18.61
N GLU A 140 31.26 -16.17 -18.02
CA GLU A 140 30.23 -17.17 -17.73
C GLU A 140 30.00 -17.38 -16.22
N GLY A 141 30.99 -17.08 -15.37
CA GLY A 141 30.91 -17.25 -13.91
C GLY A 141 30.17 -16.13 -13.18
N GLY A 142 29.78 -15.05 -13.87
CA GLY A 142 29.00 -13.96 -13.30
C GLY A 142 29.79 -12.92 -12.50
N MET A 143 31.13 -12.90 -12.59
CA MET A 143 31.98 -11.86 -12.01
C MET A 143 32.10 -10.65 -12.93
N GLN A 144 32.16 -9.43 -12.37
CA GLN A 144 32.13 -8.21 -13.18
C GLN A 144 33.53 -7.72 -13.55
N TRP A 145 34.47 -7.80 -12.62
CA TRP A 145 35.81 -7.23 -12.75
C TRP A 145 36.88 -8.23 -12.33
N ALA A 146 38.09 -8.07 -12.83
CA ALA A 146 39.24 -8.82 -12.33
C ALA A 146 40.44 -7.92 -12.06
N TYR A 147 41.31 -8.42 -11.21
CA TYR A 147 42.60 -7.82 -10.92
C TYR A 147 43.53 -7.93 -12.15
N SER A 148 44.19 -6.84 -12.55
CA SER A 148 45.36 -6.93 -13.41
C SER A 148 46.66 -7.10 -12.60
N GLU A 149 47.58 -7.91 -13.10
CA GLU A 149 48.92 -8.18 -12.56
C GLU A 149 49.98 -7.17 -13.04
N LEU A 150 49.58 -5.96 -13.44
CA LEU A 150 50.52 -4.93 -13.93
C LEU A 150 51.61 -4.60 -12.91
N PHE A 151 51.31 -4.70 -11.61
CA PHE A 151 52.25 -4.48 -10.50
C PHE A 151 53.48 -5.42 -10.52
N GLN A 152 53.39 -6.59 -11.16
CA GLN A 152 54.49 -7.55 -11.27
C GLN A 152 55.45 -7.26 -12.44
N ASN A 153 55.06 -6.33 -13.34
CA ASN A 153 55.81 -6.03 -14.56
C ASN A 153 56.68 -4.78 -14.36
N HIS A 154 58.00 -4.93 -14.51
CA HIS A 154 58.97 -3.89 -14.14
C HIS A 154 59.73 -3.30 -15.33
N SER A 155 60.15 -4.13 -16.30
CA SER A 155 60.85 -3.64 -17.50
C SER A 155 59.87 -2.99 -18.50
N GLY A 156 60.38 -2.13 -19.38
CA GLY A 156 59.57 -1.52 -20.44
C GLY A 156 58.86 -2.54 -21.33
N GLU A 157 59.56 -3.59 -21.73
CA GLU A 157 59.00 -4.69 -22.52
C GLU A 157 57.88 -5.43 -21.75
N GLN A 158 58.13 -5.81 -20.49
CA GLN A 158 57.13 -6.49 -19.65
C GLN A 158 55.86 -5.65 -19.47
N VAL A 159 56.03 -4.38 -19.10
CA VAL A 159 54.92 -3.44 -18.91
C VAL A 159 54.13 -3.32 -20.21
N ALA A 160 54.81 -3.14 -21.34
CA ALA A 160 54.15 -2.89 -22.59
C ALA A 160 53.42 -4.14 -23.12
N THR A 161 54.03 -5.33 -23.05
CA THR A 161 53.37 -6.60 -23.40
C THR A 161 52.15 -6.87 -22.53
N TYR A 162 52.25 -6.61 -21.21
CA TYR A 162 51.13 -6.82 -20.31
C TYR A 162 49.98 -5.83 -20.55
N LEU A 163 50.30 -4.56 -20.82
CA LEU A 163 49.29 -3.55 -21.18
C LEU A 163 48.59 -3.88 -22.50
N ASP A 164 49.33 -4.35 -23.51
CA ASP A 164 48.73 -4.75 -24.79
C ASP A 164 47.79 -5.96 -24.61
N HIS A 165 48.18 -6.92 -23.76
CA HIS A 165 47.28 -8.01 -23.35
C HIS A 165 46.02 -7.46 -22.67
N CYS A 166 46.16 -6.56 -21.70
CA CYS A 166 45.02 -5.95 -21.01
C CYS A 166 44.11 -5.23 -22.00
N ILE A 167 44.64 -4.38 -22.88
CA ILE A 167 43.89 -3.63 -23.90
C ILE A 167 43.12 -4.58 -24.83
N SER A 168 43.75 -5.67 -25.26
CA SER A 168 43.11 -6.69 -26.09
C SER A 168 41.99 -7.42 -25.34
N GLN A 169 42.26 -7.90 -24.13
CA GLN A 169 41.30 -8.71 -23.36
C GLN A 169 40.18 -7.87 -22.77
N GLY A 170 40.43 -6.63 -22.39
CA GLY A 170 39.44 -5.74 -21.78
C GLY A 170 38.22 -5.52 -22.67
N ARG A 171 38.42 -5.51 -24.00
CA ARG A 171 37.33 -5.41 -24.98
C ARG A 171 36.45 -6.66 -25.06
N ARG A 172 36.94 -7.82 -24.59
CA ARG A 172 36.28 -9.12 -24.69
C ARG A 172 35.73 -9.62 -23.36
N LEU A 173 36.50 -9.45 -22.29
CA LEU A 173 36.26 -10.07 -20.98
C LEU A 173 35.64 -9.13 -19.95
N GLY A 174 35.78 -7.80 -20.14
CA GLY A 174 35.47 -6.80 -19.12
C GLY A 174 36.72 -6.20 -18.48
N VAL A 175 36.52 -5.32 -17.51
CA VAL A 175 37.58 -4.43 -16.99
C VAL A 175 38.58 -5.20 -16.12
N LEU A 176 39.87 -5.03 -16.46
CA LEU A 176 41.00 -5.46 -15.62
C LEU A 176 41.54 -4.26 -14.84
N ILE A 177 41.37 -4.27 -13.51
CA ILE A 177 41.72 -3.15 -12.64
C ILE A 177 43.25 -3.09 -12.45
N HIS A 178 43.87 -1.97 -12.84
CA HIS A 178 45.30 -1.77 -12.63
C HIS A 178 45.58 -1.38 -11.20
N TYR A 179 46.34 -2.21 -10.47
CA TYR A 179 46.92 -1.74 -9.22
C TYR A 179 48.38 -1.40 -9.40
N SER A 180 48.80 -0.32 -8.76
CA SER A 180 50.22 0.04 -8.69
C SER A 180 50.99 -0.90 -7.76
N GLU A 181 50.38 -1.29 -6.64
CA GLU A 181 50.87 -2.28 -5.67
C GLU A 181 49.74 -2.96 -4.89
N THR A 182 50.04 -4.15 -4.36
CA THR A 182 49.13 -4.99 -3.54
C THR A 182 49.71 -5.15 -2.12
N HIS A 183 48.94 -5.74 -1.21
CA HIS A 183 49.42 -6.06 0.14
C HIS A 183 50.46 -7.20 0.16
N ASP A 184 50.57 -8.01 -0.89
CA ASP A 184 51.48 -9.17 -0.96
C ASP A 184 52.92 -8.79 -1.34
N ASN A 185 53.10 -7.63 -1.98
CA ASN A 185 54.36 -7.16 -2.52
C ASN A 185 55.10 -6.21 -1.56
N ASP A 186 56.39 -6.01 -1.80
CA ASP A 186 57.15 -4.93 -1.17
C ASP A 186 56.57 -3.56 -1.59
N ARG A 187 56.50 -2.60 -0.66
CA ARG A 187 55.97 -1.26 -0.94
C ARG A 187 56.81 -0.53 -1.98
N LEU A 188 56.16 0.16 -2.92
CA LEU A 188 56.83 0.95 -3.96
C LEU A 188 57.69 2.07 -3.37
N ALA A 189 57.25 2.68 -2.26
CA ALA A 189 57.99 3.76 -1.60
C ALA A 189 59.37 3.33 -1.07
N LYS A 190 59.59 2.03 -0.86
CA LYS A 190 60.92 1.48 -0.52
C LYS A 190 61.97 1.73 -1.60
N GLN A 191 61.54 1.89 -2.87
CA GLN A 191 62.40 2.29 -3.99
C GLN A 191 62.45 3.81 -4.22
N GLY A 192 61.77 4.59 -3.35
CA GLY A 192 61.76 6.05 -3.37
C GLY A 192 60.50 6.68 -3.99
N LYS A 193 60.30 7.97 -3.68
CA LYS A 193 59.12 8.76 -4.10
C LYS A 193 58.92 8.76 -5.62
N ALA A 194 59.97 8.95 -6.40
CA ALA A 194 59.90 9.01 -7.86
C ALA A 194 59.38 7.69 -8.48
N TRP A 195 59.83 6.54 -7.97
CA TRP A 195 59.35 5.24 -8.41
C TRP A 195 57.89 5.02 -8.05
N SER A 196 57.51 5.32 -6.80
CA SER A 196 56.12 5.21 -6.35
C SER A 196 55.18 6.08 -7.19
N LEU A 197 55.52 7.37 -7.36
CA LEU A 197 54.72 8.29 -8.17
C LEU A 197 54.61 7.84 -9.63
N PHE A 198 55.72 7.40 -10.25
CA PHE A 198 55.71 6.87 -11.60
C PHE A 198 54.76 5.68 -11.75
N ARG A 199 54.83 4.69 -10.85
CA ARG A 199 54.01 3.48 -10.92
C ARG A 199 52.52 3.76 -10.74
N ASN A 200 52.17 4.68 -9.85
CA ASN A 200 50.79 5.14 -9.69
C ASN A 200 50.28 5.87 -10.94
N ARG A 201 51.06 6.79 -11.51
CA ARG A 201 50.69 7.49 -12.75
C ARG A 201 50.62 6.56 -13.96
N LEU A 202 51.57 5.63 -14.11
CA LEU A 202 51.53 4.61 -15.15
C LEU A 202 50.20 3.85 -15.08
N SER A 203 49.89 3.28 -13.92
CA SER A 203 48.70 2.47 -13.69
C SER A 203 47.41 3.26 -13.92
N ALA A 204 47.34 4.51 -13.44
CA ALA A 204 46.20 5.39 -13.67
C ALA A 204 46.05 5.77 -15.16
N LEU A 205 47.12 6.23 -15.82
CA LEU A 205 47.04 6.73 -17.19
C LEU A 205 46.83 5.63 -18.24
N THR A 206 47.20 4.39 -17.93
CA THR A 206 46.97 3.24 -18.82
C THR A 206 45.71 2.45 -18.46
N CYS A 207 44.97 2.84 -17.41
CA CYS A 207 43.77 2.13 -16.96
C CYS A 207 42.68 2.04 -18.03
N GLN A 208 41.79 1.07 -17.89
CA GLN A 208 40.58 0.94 -18.69
C GLN A 208 39.40 1.43 -17.87
N SER A 209 38.55 2.26 -18.48
CA SER A 209 37.31 2.76 -17.84
C SER A 209 37.51 3.37 -16.45
N GLY A 210 38.64 4.06 -16.23
CA GLY A 210 38.98 4.73 -14.97
C GLY A 210 39.39 3.79 -13.84
N ALA A 211 39.55 2.49 -14.10
CA ALA A 211 39.75 1.48 -13.06
C ALA A 211 41.21 1.34 -12.64
N PHE A 212 41.58 2.08 -11.59
CA PHE A 212 42.89 2.04 -10.95
C PHE A 212 42.76 1.90 -9.43
N GLY A 213 43.66 1.13 -8.82
CA GLY A 213 43.71 0.88 -7.38
C GLY A 213 45.13 0.94 -6.80
N PHE A 214 45.23 1.14 -5.50
CA PHE A 214 46.48 1.06 -4.76
C PHE A 214 46.20 0.68 -3.32
N THR A 215 47.20 0.11 -2.65
CA THR A 215 47.04 -0.30 -1.26
C THR A 215 47.19 0.91 -0.33
N CYS A 216 46.38 1.00 0.73
CA CYS A 216 46.45 2.12 1.68
C CYS A 216 47.87 2.31 2.24
N GLY A 217 48.28 3.57 2.39
CA GLY A 217 49.64 3.97 2.78
C GLY A 217 50.52 4.41 1.60
N VAL A 218 50.16 4.12 0.34
CA VAL A 218 50.88 4.63 -0.84
C VAL A 218 50.85 6.15 -0.87
N GLU A 219 49.71 6.71 -0.56
CA GLU A 219 49.44 8.13 -0.47
C GLU A 219 50.37 8.84 0.52
N TRP A 220 50.86 8.15 1.56
CA TRP A 220 51.83 8.67 2.53
C TRP A 220 53.23 8.06 2.38
N LEU A 221 53.55 7.43 1.24
CA LEU A 221 54.87 6.84 1.00
C LEU A 221 55.30 5.81 2.07
N ALA A 222 54.36 5.01 2.59
CA ALA A 222 54.67 3.94 3.52
C ALA A 222 55.64 2.93 2.87
N SER A 223 56.77 2.66 3.53
CA SER A 223 57.83 1.78 3.02
C SER A 223 57.84 0.39 3.65
N GLU A 224 57.13 0.19 4.76
CA GLU A 224 57.00 -1.09 5.45
C GLU A 224 56.02 -2.01 4.71
N LYS A 225 56.46 -3.25 4.41
CA LYS A 225 55.60 -4.27 3.81
C LYS A 225 54.41 -4.55 4.73
N LEU A 226 53.23 -4.70 4.13
CA LEU A 226 52.04 -5.09 4.87
C LEU A 226 52.09 -6.59 5.19
N GLU A 227 51.99 -6.90 6.48
CA GLU A 227 51.76 -8.26 6.95
C GLU A 227 50.33 -8.31 7.44
N VAL A 228 49.44 -8.98 6.69
CA VAL A 228 47.98 -8.97 6.90
C VAL A 228 47.53 -9.45 8.29
N HIS A 229 48.40 -10.13 9.03
CA HIS A 229 48.17 -10.58 10.41
C HIS A 229 48.71 -9.61 11.49
N GLN A 230 49.26 -8.46 11.10
CA GLN A 230 49.84 -7.48 12.02
C GLN A 230 49.36 -6.05 11.73
N ALA A 231 49.25 -5.25 12.78
CA ALA A 231 48.94 -3.82 12.67
C ALA A 231 50.21 -3.01 12.36
N ARG A 232 50.59 -2.93 11.08
CA ARG A 232 51.73 -2.11 10.62
C ARG A 232 51.34 -0.65 10.42
N GLY A 233 52.30 0.26 10.59
CA GLY A 233 52.07 1.70 10.41
C GLY A 233 51.96 2.08 8.93
N LEU A 234 50.95 2.87 8.57
CA LEU A 234 50.72 3.35 7.19
C LEU A 234 51.34 4.72 6.90
N ASN A 235 52.19 5.24 7.81
CA ASN A 235 52.80 6.57 7.72
C ASN A 235 51.78 7.75 7.64
N TRP A 236 50.60 7.59 8.24
CA TRP A 236 49.50 8.56 8.19
C TRP A 236 49.95 10.01 8.49
N GLY A 237 49.58 10.93 7.59
CA GLY A 237 49.82 12.36 7.79
C GLY A 237 51.25 12.82 7.56
N ALA A 238 52.11 11.99 6.94
CA ALA A 238 53.46 12.40 6.56
C ALA A 238 53.44 13.68 5.70
N SER A 239 54.34 14.63 6.01
CA SER A 239 54.45 15.90 5.27
C SER A 239 54.98 15.71 3.85
N ASP A 240 55.87 14.73 3.64
CA ASP A 240 56.25 14.27 2.30
C ASP A 240 55.35 13.09 1.91
N ASN A 241 54.51 13.30 0.90
CA ASN A 241 53.44 12.38 0.52
C ASN A 241 53.13 12.50 -0.98
N LEU A 242 52.12 11.75 -1.44
CA LEU A 242 51.60 11.74 -2.81
C LEU A 242 50.09 12.08 -2.88
N VAL A 243 49.52 12.66 -1.82
CA VAL A 243 48.07 12.86 -1.70
C VAL A 243 47.53 13.72 -2.84
N ASP A 244 48.18 14.86 -3.13
CA ASP A 244 47.74 15.78 -4.17
C ASP A 244 47.90 15.19 -5.57
N GLU A 245 49.01 14.51 -5.83
CA GLU A 245 49.29 13.87 -7.11
C GLU A 245 48.32 12.71 -7.40
N LEU A 246 48.00 11.89 -6.39
CA LEU A 246 47.01 10.82 -6.51
C LEU A 246 45.60 11.39 -6.67
N ALA A 247 45.26 12.47 -5.95
CA ALA A 247 43.98 13.14 -6.11
C ALA A 247 43.80 13.76 -7.50
N GLN A 248 44.87 14.29 -8.09
CA GLN A 248 44.86 14.78 -9.47
C GLN A 248 44.70 13.64 -10.49
N ALA A 249 45.48 12.56 -10.35
CA ALA A 249 45.37 11.40 -11.24
C ALA A 249 43.98 10.75 -11.14
N THR A 250 43.44 10.60 -9.93
CA THR A 250 42.11 10.04 -9.68
C THR A 250 41.01 10.90 -10.31
N ARG A 251 41.06 12.23 -10.15
CA ARG A 251 40.12 13.15 -10.82
C ARG A 251 40.19 13.01 -12.34
N LEU A 252 41.40 13.02 -12.90
CA LEU A 252 41.60 12.89 -14.35
C LEU A 252 40.95 11.61 -14.90
N VAL A 253 41.23 10.45 -14.31
CA VAL A 253 40.71 9.17 -14.82
C VAL A 253 39.22 8.96 -14.52
N SER A 254 38.68 9.63 -13.49
CA SER A 254 37.26 9.56 -13.13
C SER A 254 36.38 10.50 -13.97
N ASP A 255 36.95 11.61 -14.46
CA ASP A 255 36.16 12.68 -15.07
C ASP A 255 36.39 12.82 -16.58
N HIS A 256 37.60 12.61 -17.09
CA HIS A 256 37.92 12.93 -18.49
C HIS A 256 37.46 11.83 -19.48
N PRO A 257 36.74 12.15 -20.58
CA PRO A 257 36.11 11.16 -21.47
C PRO A 257 37.03 10.10 -22.07
N CYS A 258 38.31 10.41 -22.31
CA CYS A 258 39.32 9.45 -22.77
C CYS A 258 39.65 8.32 -21.76
N PHE A 259 39.18 8.42 -20.52
CA PHE A 259 39.36 7.40 -19.50
C PHE A 259 38.06 6.67 -19.15
N LEU A 260 36.91 7.08 -19.70
CA LEU A 260 35.60 6.51 -19.40
C LEU A 260 35.29 5.29 -20.29
N ASP A 261 34.19 4.58 -19.99
CA ASP A 261 33.79 3.40 -20.77
C ASP A 261 33.53 3.73 -22.24
N GLY A 262 34.03 2.86 -23.12
CA GLY A 262 34.01 2.99 -24.58
C GLY A 262 35.21 3.74 -25.18
N ALA A 263 36.13 4.29 -24.38
CA ALA A 263 37.32 4.94 -24.91
C ALA A 263 38.21 3.96 -25.70
N ALA A 264 38.68 4.38 -26.87
CA ALA A 264 39.58 3.61 -27.71
C ALA A 264 41.04 3.83 -27.28
N LEU A 265 41.75 2.74 -27.01
CA LEU A 265 43.16 2.72 -26.61
C LEU A 265 43.99 2.13 -27.76
N GLU A 266 45.02 2.86 -28.20
CA GLU A 266 45.94 2.46 -29.28
C GLU A 266 47.39 2.74 -28.87
N ARG A 267 48.23 1.72 -28.86
CA ARG A 267 49.67 1.89 -28.63
C ARG A 267 50.34 2.49 -29.87
N LEU A 268 51.07 3.58 -29.70
CA LEU A 268 51.84 4.25 -30.76
C LEU A 268 53.33 3.88 -30.75
N SER A 269 53.84 3.42 -29.61
CA SER A 269 55.25 3.01 -29.46
C SER A 269 55.50 1.57 -29.95
N PRO A 270 56.64 1.26 -30.58
CA PRO A 270 57.06 -0.12 -30.88
C PRO A 270 57.16 -1.01 -29.62
N PRO A 271 57.02 -2.35 -29.73
CA PRO A 271 57.10 -3.30 -28.60
C PRO A 271 58.29 -3.12 -27.67
N ASP A 272 59.47 -2.89 -28.23
CA ASP A 272 60.77 -2.76 -27.57
C ASP A 272 61.14 -1.31 -27.17
N ALA A 273 60.23 -0.35 -27.41
CA ALA A 273 60.49 1.05 -27.11
C ALA A 273 60.58 1.30 -25.59
N PRO A 274 61.60 2.03 -25.11
CA PRO A 274 61.78 2.31 -23.68
C PRO A 274 60.76 3.31 -23.11
N VAL A 275 60.08 4.06 -23.99
CA VAL A 275 58.95 4.93 -23.66
C VAL A 275 57.69 4.29 -24.22
N TYR A 276 56.73 3.98 -23.35
CA TYR A 276 55.40 3.54 -23.75
C TYR A 276 54.57 4.76 -24.16
N ALA A 277 54.07 4.75 -25.40
CA ALA A 277 53.14 5.77 -25.90
C ALA A 277 51.78 5.16 -26.22
N LEU A 278 50.73 5.75 -25.64
CA LEU A 278 49.35 5.31 -25.77
C LEU A 278 48.48 6.49 -26.18
N ALA A 279 47.87 6.40 -27.36
CA ALA A 279 46.79 7.26 -27.77
C ALA A 279 45.49 6.78 -27.12
N ARG A 280 44.74 7.72 -26.53
CA ARG A 280 43.39 7.48 -26.04
C ARG A 280 42.43 8.42 -26.73
N THR A 281 41.34 7.87 -27.25
CA THR A 281 40.26 8.64 -27.89
C THR A 281 38.96 8.34 -27.16
N SER A 282 38.20 9.37 -26.80
CA SER A 282 36.90 9.19 -26.15
C SER A 282 35.93 8.40 -27.04
N ALA A 283 34.92 7.77 -26.44
CA ALA A 283 33.94 6.95 -27.18
C ALA A 283 33.23 7.72 -28.32
N GLU A 284 33.07 9.03 -28.16
CA GLU A 284 32.46 9.94 -29.14
C GLU A 284 33.45 10.43 -30.21
N GLY A 285 34.75 10.18 -30.02
CA GLY A 285 35.81 10.66 -30.91
C GLY A 285 36.16 12.14 -30.78
N LEU A 286 35.54 12.84 -29.83
CA LEU A 286 35.66 14.29 -29.62
C LEU A 286 36.91 14.69 -28.85
N ASP A 287 37.37 13.82 -27.94
CA ASP A 287 38.53 14.09 -27.08
C ASP A 287 39.63 13.08 -27.36
N ARG A 288 40.88 13.56 -27.28
CA ARG A 288 42.07 12.76 -27.54
C ARG A 288 43.19 13.15 -26.59
N VAL A 289 43.88 12.16 -26.05
CA VAL A 289 45.07 12.38 -25.21
C VAL A 289 46.19 11.42 -25.60
N LEU A 290 47.43 11.88 -25.41
CA LEU A 290 48.64 11.10 -25.59
C LEU A 290 49.29 10.83 -24.23
N VAL A 291 49.29 9.57 -23.82
CA VAL A 291 50.00 9.13 -22.63
C VAL A 291 51.42 8.73 -23.03
N LEU A 292 52.43 9.28 -22.33
CA LEU A 292 53.84 8.90 -22.49
C LEU A 292 54.38 8.44 -21.14
N ALA A 293 54.96 7.24 -21.06
CA ALA A 293 55.54 6.71 -19.82
C ALA A 293 56.95 6.14 -20.06
N ASN A 294 57.96 6.72 -19.41
CA ASN A 294 59.34 6.22 -19.47
C ASN A 294 59.62 5.30 -18.28
N THR A 295 59.81 4.00 -18.57
CA THR A 295 60.07 2.96 -17.57
C THR A 295 61.53 2.89 -17.14
N ASP A 296 62.45 3.61 -17.81
CA ASP A 296 63.87 3.66 -17.45
C ASP A 296 64.07 4.43 -16.14
N GLN A 297 64.79 3.82 -15.19
CA GLN A 297 65.01 4.38 -13.86
C GLN A 297 66.06 5.50 -13.82
N GLN A 298 66.95 5.57 -14.82
CA GLN A 298 68.15 6.40 -14.75
C GLN A 298 68.25 7.42 -15.89
N LYS A 299 67.74 7.09 -17.08
CA LYS A 299 68.00 7.87 -18.29
C LYS A 299 66.72 8.45 -18.88
N PRO A 300 66.73 9.72 -19.30
CA PRO A 300 65.75 10.23 -20.25
C PRO A 300 65.79 9.39 -21.52
N ARG A 301 64.63 9.11 -22.10
CA ARG A 301 64.49 8.31 -23.32
C ARG A 301 63.70 9.09 -24.35
N SER A 302 64.10 8.93 -25.61
CA SER A 302 63.43 9.57 -26.73
C SER A 302 62.56 8.57 -27.49
N LEU A 303 61.39 9.01 -27.93
CA LEU A 303 60.47 8.26 -28.77
C LEU A 303 60.05 9.13 -29.95
N ALA A 304 60.20 8.60 -31.16
CA ALA A 304 59.63 9.19 -32.36
C ALA A 304 58.23 8.62 -32.58
N ILE A 305 57.22 9.50 -32.71
CA ILE A 305 55.88 9.12 -33.16
C ILE A 305 55.62 9.72 -34.55
N PRO A 306 54.85 9.05 -35.42
CA PRO A 306 54.48 9.61 -36.73
C PRO A 306 53.77 10.98 -36.60
N GLU A 307 54.14 11.95 -37.44
CA GLU A 307 53.60 13.31 -37.35
C GLU A 307 52.09 13.36 -37.67
N ASP A 308 51.60 12.47 -38.53
CA ASP A 308 50.17 12.29 -38.79
C ASP A 308 49.42 11.81 -37.54
N ALA A 309 49.99 10.89 -36.76
CA ALA A 309 49.40 10.43 -35.49
C ALA A 309 49.34 11.58 -34.47
N TYR A 310 50.41 12.39 -34.37
CA TYR A 310 50.43 13.57 -33.51
C TYR A 310 49.37 14.62 -33.93
N ARG A 311 49.19 14.87 -35.23
CA ARG A 311 48.12 15.75 -35.73
C ARG A 311 46.73 15.19 -35.47
N ARG A 312 46.52 13.87 -35.62
CA ARG A 312 45.23 13.22 -35.28
C ARG A 312 44.85 13.43 -33.82
N LEU A 313 45.83 13.50 -32.92
CA LEU A 313 45.63 13.78 -31.50
C LEU A 313 45.32 15.27 -31.20
N GLY A 314 45.27 16.13 -32.21
CA GLY A 314 45.00 17.56 -32.06
C GLY A 314 46.23 18.39 -31.68
N GLU A 315 47.43 17.87 -31.92
CA GLU A 315 48.71 18.49 -31.54
C GLU A 315 48.79 18.89 -30.06
N PRO A 316 48.78 17.94 -29.11
CA PRO A 316 48.77 18.20 -27.68
C PRO A 316 49.75 19.28 -27.19
N VAL A 317 49.27 20.29 -26.47
CA VAL A 317 50.04 21.48 -26.04
C VAL A 317 50.12 21.67 -24.52
N LEU A 318 49.55 20.76 -23.73
CA LEU A 318 49.59 20.81 -22.26
C LEU A 318 49.56 19.40 -21.67
N ASP A 319 49.98 19.27 -20.41
CA ASP A 319 49.87 18.04 -19.61
C ASP A 319 48.70 18.16 -18.63
N LEU A 320 47.78 17.18 -18.64
CA LEU A 320 46.60 17.17 -17.77
C LEU A 320 46.94 16.87 -16.30
N LEU A 321 48.17 16.43 -16.01
CA LEU A 321 48.71 16.35 -14.66
C LEU A 321 49.45 17.64 -14.23
N GLY A 322 49.37 18.71 -15.02
CA GLY A 322 49.92 20.04 -14.67
C GLY A 322 51.44 20.13 -14.70
N GLN A 323 52.13 19.17 -15.31
CA GLN A 323 53.60 19.16 -15.39
C GLN A 323 54.11 20.00 -16.57
N PRO A 324 55.36 20.49 -16.52
CA PRO A 324 56.01 21.04 -17.70
C PRO A 324 56.13 19.99 -18.81
N LEU A 325 55.81 20.38 -20.05
CA LEU A 325 55.84 19.47 -21.21
C LEU A 325 57.21 18.79 -21.39
N PRO A 326 57.24 17.53 -21.84
CA PRO A 326 58.48 16.87 -22.26
C PRO A 326 59.10 17.62 -23.45
N LYS A 327 60.43 17.55 -23.59
CA LYS A 327 61.11 18.20 -24.72
C LYS A 327 60.65 17.57 -26.03
N MET A 328 60.15 18.39 -26.96
CA MET A 328 59.66 17.97 -28.26
C MET A 328 60.51 18.56 -29.38
N ALA A 329 60.85 17.74 -30.39
CA ALA A 329 61.55 18.17 -31.59
C ALA A 329 60.85 17.65 -32.87
N ARG A 330 60.89 18.44 -33.95
CA ARG A 330 60.43 18.05 -35.29
C ARG A 330 61.65 17.99 -36.24
N PRO A 331 62.31 16.83 -36.37
CA PRO A 331 63.56 16.71 -37.13
C PRO A 331 63.38 16.82 -38.66
N GLY A 332 62.14 16.83 -39.17
CA GLY A 332 61.84 17.00 -40.60
C GLY A 332 61.74 15.70 -41.40
N ASP A 333 61.75 14.55 -40.73
CA ASP A 333 61.62 13.20 -41.32
C ASP A 333 60.18 12.65 -41.27
N GLY A 334 59.19 13.50 -40.96
CA GLY A 334 57.79 13.10 -40.80
C GLY A 334 57.46 12.51 -39.43
N THR A 335 58.33 12.66 -38.43
CA THR A 335 58.09 12.26 -37.04
C THR A 335 58.12 13.45 -36.07
N VAL A 336 57.50 13.26 -34.90
CA VAL A 336 57.63 14.13 -33.73
C VAL A 336 58.36 13.35 -32.64
N VAL A 337 59.49 13.87 -32.18
CA VAL A 337 60.35 13.20 -31.20
C VAL A 337 60.14 13.81 -29.82
N PHE A 338 59.69 13.00 -28.86
CA PHE A 338 59.56 13.36 -27.45
C PHE A 338 60.74 12.82 -26.65
N THR A 339 61.38 13.64 -25.84
CA THR A 339 62.37 13.22 -24.85
C THR A 339 61.74 13.27 -23.46
N VAL A 340 61.46 12.08 -22.92
CA VAL A 340 60.72 11.87 -21.68
C VAL A 340 61.72 11.58 -20.54
N PRO A 341 61.72 12.34 -19.44
CA PRO A 341 62.58 12.11 -18.27
C PRO A 341 62.47 10.68 -17.71
N ALA A 342 63.51 10.22 -17.00
CA ALA A 342 63.46 8.95 -16.28
C ALA A 342 62.30 8.94 -15.26
N LEU A 343 61.64 7.80 -15.07
CA LEU A 343 60.53 7.63 -14.12
C LEU A 343 59.45 8.70 -14.19
N SER A 344 59.02 9.04 -15.41
CA SER A 344 57.98 10.04 -15.62
C SER A 344 56.87 9.52 -16.52
N ALA A 345 55.65 9.98 -16.24
CA ALA A 345 54.46 9.69 -17.01
C ALA A 345 53.69 11.00 -17.24
N TYR A 346 53.27 11.21 -18.48
CA TYR A 346 52.58 12.40 -18.97
C TYR A 346 51.25 12.02 -19.61
N CYS A 347 50.26 12.90 -19.52
CA CYS A 347 49.00 12.82 -20.22
C CYS A 347 48.77 14.11 -21.01
N LEU A 348 49.23 14.12 -22.25
CA LEU A 348 49.22 15.31 -23.08
C LEU A 348 47.87 15.47 -23.79
N ALA A 349 47.33 16.69 -23.79
CA ALA A 349 46.07 17.02 -24.47
C ALA A 349 46.16 18.33 -25.26
N ALA A 350 45.25 18.53 -26.22
CA ALA A 350 45.13 19.77 -26.99
C ALA A 350 44.40 20.88 -26.20
N SER A 351 43.52 20.50 -25.27
CA SER A 351 42.73 21.38 -24.40
C SER A 351 42.75 20.84 -22.97
N ALA A 352 42.60 21.73 -21.99
CA ALA A 352 42.45 21.35 -20.58
C ALA A 352 41.02 20.87 -20.27
N GLU A 353 40.03 21.50 -20.90
CA GLU A 353 38.61 21.16 -20.74
C GLU A 353 38.20 20.14 -21.81
N PRO A 354 37.54 19.03 -21.43
CA PRO A 354 37.01 18.06 -22.37
C PRO A 354 35.77 18.59 -23.11
N VAL A 355 35.57 18.13 -24.34
CA VAL A 355 34.42 18.46 -25.19
C VAL A 355 33.27 17.46 -24.99
N GLY A 356 33.59 16.17 -24.85
CA GLY A 356 32.61 15.09 -24.70
C GLY A 356 32.01 14.98 -23.29
N LEU A 357 31.01 14.09 -23.15
CA LEU A 357 30.33 13.84 -21.88
C LEU A 357 31.31 13.33 -20.81
N SER A 358 31.44 14.08 -19.71
CA SER A 358 32.48 13.93 -18.69
C SER A 358 31.93 13.98 -17.27
N ALA A 359 32.77 13.62 -16.30
CA ALA A 359 32.54 13.78 -14.86
C ALA A 359 31.18 13.25 -14.36
N GLU A 360 30.50 14.00 -13.48
CA GLU A 360 29.21 13.62 -12.90
C GLU A 360 28.12 13.48 -13.96
N ALA A 361 28.14 14.31 -15.01
CA ALA A 361 27.15 14.24 -16.09
C ALA A 361 27.21 12.88 -16.79
N TYR A 362 28.41 12.35 -17.04
CA TYR A 362 28.58 11.00 -17.54
C TYR A 362 28.04 9.94 -16.57
N ARG A 363 28.44 10.02 -15.28
CA ARG A 363 28.05 9.04 -14.26
C ARG A 363 26.53 8.95 -14.10
N TRP A 364 25.84 10.08 -14.07
CA TRP A 364 24.37 10.13 -13.94
C TRP A 364 23.68 9.62 -15.19
N THR A 365 24.12 10.03 -16.38
CA THR A 365 23.52 9.55 -17.64
C THR A 365 23.68 8.03 -17.78
N ARG A 366 24.84 7.47 -17.38
CA ARG A 366 25.06 6.02 -17.39
C ARG A 366 24.23 5.29 -16.34
N ALA A 367 24.12 5.84 -15.13
CA ALA A 367 23.26 5.25 -14.09
C ALA A 367 21.78 5.22 -14.53
N GLN A 368 21.31 6.27 -15.21
CA GLN A 368 19.95 6.35 -15.75
C GLN A 368 19.70 5.31 -16.85
N ALA A 369 20.63 5.14 -17.79
CA ALA A 369 20.53 4.09 -18.79
C ALA A 369 20.58 2.69 -18.17
N ALA A 370 21.49 2.45 -17.22
CA ALA A 370 21.59 1.16 -16.53
C ALA A 370 20.30 0.80 -15.78
N TRP A 371 19.71 1.79 -15.10
CA TRP A 371 18.42 1.64 -14.44
C TRP A 371 17.29 1.32 -15.44
N ALA A 372 17.28 1.96 -16.61
CA ALA A 372 16.32 1.68 -17.66
C ALA A 372 16.40 0.21 -18.13
N TYR A 373 17.60 -0.30 -18.40
CA TYR A 373 17.81 -1.70 -18.77
C TYR A 373 17.46 -2.65 -17.63
N ALA A 374 17.75 -2.28 -16.38
CA ALA A 374 17.38 -3.06 -15.21
C ALA A 374 15.85 -3.16 -15.02
N CYS A 375 15.08 -2.16 -15.44
CA CYS A 375 13.62 -2.25 -15.43
C CYS A 375 13.09 -3.04 -16.64
N LEU A 376 13.66 -2.82 -17.83
CA LEU A 376 13.28 -3.54 -19.06
C LEU A 376 13.45 -5.05 -18.93
N ARG A 377 14.51 -5.51 -18.25
CA ARG A 377 14.75 -6.96 -18.08
C ARG A 377 13.65 -7.68 -17.30
N GLU A 378 12.87 -6.95 -16.49
CA GLU A 378 11.77 -7.51 -15.70
C GLU A 378 10.53 -7.78 -16.58
N THR A 379 10.46 -7.17 -17.78
CA THR A 379 9.34 -7.35 -18.73
C THR A 379 9.76 -8.01 -20.04
N VAL A 380 11.02 -7.86 -20.47
CA VAL A 380 11.55 -8.40 -21.72
C VAL A 380 12.95 -8.96 -21.52
N ALA A 381 13.25 -10.14 -22.08
CA ALA A 381 14.61 -10.69 -22.08
C ALA A 381 15.57 -9.71 -22.79
N ILE A 382 16.75 -9.46 -22.20
CA ILE A 382 17.67 -8.43 -22.70
C ILE A 382 18.20 -8.76 -24.09
N GLU A 383 18.30 -10.05 -24.42
CA GLU A 383 18.71 -10.58 -25.73
C GLU A 383 17.69 -10.32 -26.83
N ALA A 384 16.44 -10.00 -26.46
CA ALA A 384 15.37 -9.66 -27.38
C ALA A 384 15.31 -8.15 -27.70
N LEU A 385 16.10 -7.31 -27.01
CA LEU A 385 16.12 -5.87 -27.26
C LEU A 385 16.97 -5.53 -28.50
N GLY A 386 16.42 -4.65 -29.35
CA GLY A 386 17.15 -4.09 -30.48
C GLY A 386 18.24 -3.09 -30.07
N PRO A 387 19.07 -2.63 -31.03
CA PRO A 387 20.06 -1.59 -30.77
C PRO A 387 19.36 -0.30 -30.29
N CYS A 388 19.93 0.35 -29.26
CA CYS A 388 19.38 1.56 -28.67
C CYS A 388 20.48 2.56 -28.35
N ASP A 389 20.24 3.85 -28.62
CA ASP A 389 21.07 4.91 -28.05
C ASP A 389 20.77 5.02 -26.55
N TRP A 390 21.72 4.59 -25.73
CA TRP A 390 21.59 4.62 -24.28
C TRP A 390 21.46 6.04 -23.72
N ARG A 391 21.95 7.08 -24.43
CA ARG A 391 21.80 8.48 -24.00
C ARG A 391 20.35 8.95 -24.14
N ALA A 392 19.70 8.60 -25.24
CA ALA A 392 18.28 8.89 -25.45
C ALA A 392 17.41 8.16 -24.40
N LEU A 393 17.73 6.91 -24.09
CA LEU A 393 17.06 6.13 -23.05
C LEU A 393 17.26 6.76 -21.65
N ALA A 394 18.47 7.21 -21.33
CA ALA A 394 18.76 7.92 -20.08
C ALA A 394 17.96 9.23 -19.96
N ALA A 395 17.89 10.01 -21.05
CA ALA A 395 17.13 11.27 -21.09
C ALA A 395 15.64 11.04 -20.82
N TRP A 396 15.07 9.94 -21.33
CA TRP A 396 13.70 9.53 -21.05
C TRP A 396 13.46 9.25 -19.56
N VAL A 397 14.30 8.41 -18.95
CA VAL A 397 14.20 8.08 -17.51
C VAL A 397 14.40 9.32 -16.64
N LYS A 398 15.35 10.18 -17.00
CA LYS A 398 15.65 11.43 -16.31
C LYS A 398 14.43 12.36 -16.28
N ALA A 399 13.71 12.46 -17.39
CA ALA A 399 12.58 13.37 -17.56
C ALA A 399 11.31 12.84 -16.88
N ASP A 400 10.92 11.59 -17.12
CA ASP A 400 9.68 11.02 -16.58
C ASP A 400 9.78 9.50 -16.34
N PRO A 401 10.25 9.08 -15.14
CA PRO A 401 10.36 7.66 -14.82
C PRO A 401 8.99 6.97 -14.70
N VAL A 402 7.91 7.70 -14.40
CA VAL A 402 6.56 7.12 -14.33
C VAL A 402 6.09 6.75 -15.73
N ARG A 403 6.26 7.65 -16.70
CA ARG A 403 5.94 7.39 -18.10
C ARG A 403 6.76 6.25 -18.66
N PHE A 404 8.06 6.19 -18.35
CA PHE A 404 8.91 5.07 -18.75
C PHE A 404 8.43 3.73 -18.19
N LEU A 405 8.20 3.62 -16.88
CA LEU A 405 7.73 2.37 -16.25
C LEU A 405 6.34 1.96 -16.76
N SER A 406 5.47 2.92 -17.06
CA SER A 406 4.18 2.63 -17.68
C SER A 406 4.33 2.12 -19.12
N ALA A 407 5.32 2.60 -19.87
CA ALA A 407 5.55 2.19 -21.26
C ALA A 407 6.11 0.77 -21.35
N ILE A 408 7.05 0.39 -20.47
CA ILE A 408 7.67 -0.95 -20.51
C ILE A 408 6.68 -2.08 -20.22
N ASN A 409 5.61 -1.81 -19.46
CA ASN A 409 4.53 -2.77 -19.20
C ASN A 409 3.65 -3.05 -20.42
N ARG A 410 3.70 -2.19 -21.45
CA ARG A 410 2.91 -2.29 -22.68
C ARG A 410 3.79 -2.46 -23.91
N LEU A 411 5.07 -2.73 -23.70
CA LEU A 411 6.05 -2.78 -24.76
C LEU A 411 5.78 -4.00 -25.65
N ASP A 412 5.54 -3.76 -26.94
CA ASP A 412 5.48 -4.83 -27.92
C ASP A 412 6.90 -5.39 -28.16
N HIS A 413 7.06 -6.70 -27.97
CA HIS A 413 8.38 -7.34 -27.99
C HIS A 413 9.00 -7.38 -29.40
N ASP A 414 8.18 -7.54 -30.44
CA ASP A 414 8.67 -7.61 -31.82
C ASP A 414 9.13 -6.23 -32.30
N ASP A 415 8.38 -5.19 -31.95
CA ASP A 415 8.74 -3.80 -32.19
C ASP A 415 10.00 -3.39 -31.42
N ALA A 416 10.11 -3.76 -30.14
CA ALA A 416 11.27 -3.46 -29.31
C ALA A 416 12.56 -4.11 -29.84
N ARG A 417 12.43 -5.25 -30.52
CA ARG A 417 13.54 -5.93 -31.20
C ARG A 417 14.03 -5.18 -32.44
N MET A 418 13.13 -4.51 -33.16
CA MET A 418 13.47 -3.70 -34.34
C MET A 418 14.02 -2.32 -33.96
N GLY A 419 13.44 -1.68 -32.94
CA GLY A 419 13.82 -0.35 -32.46
C GLY A 419 13.17 -0.02 -31.12
N LEU A 420 13.96 -0.06 -30.05
CA LEU A 420 13.47 0.07 -28.68
C LEU A 420 12.86 1.44 -28.39
N LEU A 421 13.48 2.53 -28.86
CA LEU A 421 13.02 3.89 -28.58
C LEU A 421 11.68 4.18 -29.26
N GLU A 422 11.53 3.74 -30.52
CA GLU A 422 10.29 3.89 -31.27
C GLU A 422 9.15 3.05 -30.65
N ALA A 423 9.47 1.84 -30.18
CA ALA A 423 8.52 0.97 -29.48
C ALA A 423 8.05 1.60 -28.15
N LEU A 424 8.97 2.15 -27.36
CA LEU A 424 8.65 2.89 -26.13
C LEU A 424 7.78 4.12 -26.42
N GLN A 425 8.05 4.83 -27.53
CA GLN A 425 7.25 5.97 -27.95
C GLN A 425 5.82 5.57 -28.31
N ARG A 426 5.63 4.51 -29.10
CA ARG A 426 4.30 3.96 -29.41
C ARG A 426 3.56 3.50 -28.15
N ALA A 427 4.23 2.81 -27.24
CA ALA A 427 3.64 2.36 -25.98
C ALA A 427 3.12 3.53 -25.11
N CYS A 428 3.74 4.70 -25.20
CA CYS A 428 3.28 5.92 -24.52
C CYS A 428 2.06 6.60 -25.16
N GLU A 429 1.81 6.38 -26.45
CA GLU A 429 0.67 6.98 -27.15
C GLU A 429 -0.67 6.34 -26.72
N VAL A 430 -0.61 5.13 -26.17
CA VAL A 430 -1.76 4.42 -25.61
C VAL A 430 -2.26 5.12 -24.35
N GLN A 431 -3.46 5.67 -24.42
CA GLN A 431 -4.13 6.39 -23.34
C GLN A 431 -4.81 5.46 -22.31
N ASP A 432 -4.04 4.58 -21.68
CA ASP A 432 -4.53 3.61 -20.69
C ASP A 432 -3.99 3.91 -19.26
N LEU A 433 -4.49 3.25 -18.22
CA LEU A 433 -4.14 3.47 -16.81
C LEU A 433 -2.63 3.26 -16.57
N PRO A 434 -1.89 4.27 -16.07
CA PRO A 434 -0.48 4.09 -15.73
C PRO A 434 -0.32 3.06 -14.61
N MET A 435 0.34 1.94 -14.92
CA MET A 435 0.54 0.81 -13.98
C MET A 435 1.71 1.11 -13.01
N VAL A 436 1.66 2.26 -12.34
CA VAL A 436 2.70 2.75 -11.43
C VAL A 436 2.07 3.41 -10.22
N VAL A 437 2.31 2.84 -9.04
CA VAL A 437 1.97 3.46 -7.75
C VAL A 437 3.19 4.19 -7.21
N ARG A 438 3.00 5.47 -6.88
CA ARG A 438 4.05 6.31 -6.32
C ARG A 438 3.99 6.23 -4.80
N TRP A 439 5.15 6.15 -4.15
CA TRP A 439 5.32 6.29 -2.69
C TRP A 439 6.29 7.43 -2.39
N GLY A 440 5.99 8.23 -1.37
CA GLY A 440 6.90 9.24 -0.81
C GLY A 440 6.62 9.49 0.67
N LEU A 441 7.34 10.43 1.29
CA LEU A 441 7.24 10.67 2.74
C LEU A 441 5.83 11.08 3.23
N SER A 442 4.99 11.63 2.35
CA SER A 442 3.58 11.92 2.65
C SER A 442 2.74 10.66 2.91
N ASP A 443 3.22 9.49 2.49
CA ASP A 443 2.54 8.21 2.64
C ASP A 443 2.84 7.52 3.98
N LEU A 444 3.72 8.08 4.83
CA LEU A 444 4.07 7.51 6.14
C LEU A 444 2.85 7.39 7.07
N GLY A 445 1.86 8.26 6.90
CA GLY A 445 0.63 8.25 7.68
C GLY A 445 -0.43 7.23 7.23
N ARG A 446 -0.22 6.45 6.17
CA ARG A 446 -1.21 5.46 5.69
C ARG A 446 -0.59 4.13 5.29
N VAL A 447 -1.42 3.10 5.24
CA VAL A 447 -1.13 1.89 4.47
C VAL A 447 -1.39 2.22 3.00
N LEU A 448 -0.36 2.21 2.15
CA LEU A 448 -0.53 2.49 0.72
C LEU A 448 -0.97 1.22 -0.03
N PRO A 449 -2.20 1.16 -0.57
CA PRO A 449 -2.59 0.05 -1.43
C PRO A 449 -1.85 0.08 -2.77
N VAL A 450 -1.39 -1.09 -3.22
CA VAL A 450 -0.71 -1.30 -4.50
C VAL A 450 -1.49 -2.35 -5.28
N PRO A 451 -2.21 -1.99 -6.36
CA PRO A 451 -2.93 -2.96 -7.18
C PRO A 451 -1.97 -3.94 -7.89
N PRO A 452 -2.45 -5.13 -8.29
CA PRO A 452 -1.64 -6.08 -9.03
C PRO A 452 -1.14 -5.49 -10.36
N GLY A 453 0.01 -5.98 -10.82
CA GLY A 453 0.66 -5.51 -12.05
C GLY A 453 1.28 -4.11 -12.00
N HIS A 454 1.16 -3.38 -10.88
CA HIS A 454 1.70 -2.04 -10.75
C HIS A 454 3.15 -2.04 -10.23
N TRP A 455 3.99 -1.20 -10.83
CA TRP A 455 5.30 -0.87 -10.27
C TRP A 455 5.14 0.00 -9.02
N LEU A 456 5.99 -0.23 -8.02
CA LEU A 456 6.12 0.68 -6.88
C LEU A 456 7.29 1.63 -7.14
N LEU A 457 7.02 2.92 -7.35
CA LEU A 457 8.03 3.97 -7.51
C LEU A 457 8.17 4.80 -6.24
N VAL A 458 9.27 4.63 -5.54
CA VAL A 458 9.63 5.39 -4.34
C VAL A 458 10.37 6.67 -4.74
N ARG A 459 10.03 7.81 -4.13
CA ARG A 459 10.67 9.10 -4.39
C ARG A 459 11.01 9.89 -3.12
N ASP A 460 12.16 10.57 -3.16
CA ASP A 460 12.60 11.56 -2.16
C ASP A 460 13.39 12.70 -2.85
N LYS A 461 13.70 13.76 -2.12
CA LYS A 461 14.56 14.87 -2.58
C LYS A 461 16.05 14.61 -2.36
N VAL A 462 16.40 13.65 -1.50
CA VAL A 462 17.78 13.27 -1.16
C VAL A 462 18.06 11.84 -1.63
N PRO A 463 19.33 11.44 -1.82
CA PRO A 463 19.68 10.05 -2.09
C PRO A 463 19.23 9.10 -0.97
N PHE A 464 18.83 7.88 -1.33
CA PHE A 464 18.40 6.86 -0.37
C PHE A 464 18.62 5.43 -0.87
N SER A 465 18.60 4.47 0.06
CA SER A 465 18.31 3.06 -0.22
C SER A 465 16.90 2.71 0.27
N ALA A 466 16.22 1.81 -0.44
CA ALA A 466 14.90 1.33 -0.13
C ALA A 466 14.93 -0.20 0.03
N SER A 467 14.29 -0.71 1.08
CA SER A 467 14.13 -2.13 1.34
C SER A 467 12.65 -2.45 1.46
N LEU A 468 12.14 -3.32 0.59
CA LEU A 468 10.79 -3.83 0.62
C LEU A 468 10.80 -5.20 1.30
N VAL A 469 10.09 -5.33 2.42
CA VAL A 469 10.01 -6.55 3.24
C VAL A 469 8.58 -7.08 3.22
N GLN A 470 8.40 -8.29 2.71
CA GLN A 470 7.11 -9.00 2.67
C GLN A 470 7.32 -10.45 3.14
N GLY A 471 6.98 -10.72 4.39
CA GLY A 471 7.27 -12.01 5.02
C GLY A 471 8.79 -12.30 5.00
N PRO A 472 9.24 -13.48 4.51
CA PRO A 472 10.67 -13.80 4.38
C PRO A 472 11.35 -13.15 3.16
N VAL A 473 10.58 -12.57 2.23
CA VAL A 473 11.11 -11.99 1.00
C VAL A 473 11.53 -10.55 1.26
N GLN A 474 12.78 -10.24 0.93
CA GLN A 474 13.34 -8.90 1.01
C GLN A 474 13.89 -8.50 -0.36
N ARG A 475 13.55 -7.31 -0.83
CA ARG A 475 14.09 -6.72 -2.07
C ARG A 475 14.71 -5.38 -1.75
N HIS A 476 15.87 -5.10 -2.33
CA HIS A 476 16.60 -3.84 -2.12
C HIS A 476 16.75 -3.06 -3.42
N ALA A 477 16.62 -1.74 -3.33
CA ALA A 477 16.84 -0.81 -4.44
C ALA A 477 17.58 0.44 -3.97
N ARG A 478 18.45 0.99 -4.82
CA ARG A 478 19.11 2.28 -4.57
C ARG A 478 18.50 3.37 -5.43
N SER A 479 18.49 4.59 -4.87
CA SER A 479 17.91 5.72 -5.56
C SER A 479 18.79 6.20 -6.72
N LEU A 480 18.15 6.53 -7.83
CA LEU A 480 18.68 7.17 -9.03
C LEU A 480 18.33 8.65 -9.03
N LEU A 481 19.27 9.53 -9.40
CA LEU A 481 18.99 10.95 -9.64
C LEU A 481 18.24 11.15 -10.97
N VAL A 482 17.11 11.85 -10.91
CA VAL A 482 16.28 12.30 -12.04
C VAL A 482 15.97 13.80 -11.89
N ASP A 483 15.32 14.45 -12.88
CA ASP A 483 15.06 15.89 -12.83
C ASP A 483 14.28 16.32 -11.58
N GLU A 484 13.44 15.43 -11.08
CA GLU A 484 12.48 15.67 -10.03
C GLU A 484 12.97 15.26 -8.62
N GLY A 485 14.22 14.79 -8.49
CA GLY A 485 14.84 14.33 -7.24
C GLY A 485 15.43 12.94 -7.37
N HIS A 486 15.27 12.10 -6.35
CA HIS A 486 15.78 10.73 -6.32
C HIS A 486 14.64 9.72 -6.37
N VAL A 487 14.81 8.65 -7.16
CA VAL A 487 13.80 7.60 -7.33
C VAL A 487 14.38 6.20 -7.23
N ALA A 488 13.64 5.27 -6.65
CA ALA A 488 13.91 3.83 -6.72
C ALA A 488 12.61 3.10 -7.06
N CYS A 489 12.67 1.93 -7.68
CA CYS A 489 11.47 1.18 -8.01
C CYS A 489 11.56 -0.30 -7.62
N PHE A 490 10.40 -0.90 -7.42
CA PHE A 490 10.23 -2.34 -7.32
C PHE A 490 9.25 -2.81 -8.41
N PRO A 491 9.55 -3.92 -9.09
CA PRO A 491 8.64 -4.51 -10.07
C PRO A 491 7.35 -4.96 -9.39
N PRO A 492 6.27 -5.18 -10.17
CA PRO A 492 5.03 -5.74 -9.65
C PRO A 492 5.29 -6.97 -8.76
N ALA A 493 4.58 -7.04 -7.62
CA ALA A 493 4.73 -8.14 -6.68
C ALA A 493 3.90 -9.37 -7.12
N ASP A 494 4.48 -10.56 -6.95
CA ASP A 494 3.79 -11.83 -7.23
C ASP A 494 2.88 -12.28 -6.06
N SER A 495 3.10 -11.69 -4.87
CA SER A 495 2.41 -12.02 -3.62
C SER A 495 1.56 -10.86 -3.10
N THR A 496 0.38 -11.19 -2.56
CA THR A 496 -0.57 -10.26 -1.97
C THR A 496 -0.30 -10.09 -0.47
N GLY A 497 -0.88 -9.04 0.14
CA GLY A 497 -0.80 -8.80 1.58
C GLY A 497 0.09 -7.61 1.98
N ASP A 498 0.36 -7.53 3.28
CA ASP A 498 1.00 -6.35 3.88
C ASP A 498 2.52 -6.45 3.74
N ALA A 499 3.17 -5.32 3.45
CA ALA A 499 4.61 -5.22 3.33
C ALA A 499 5.12 -3.95 4.04
N THR A 500 6.36 -3.99 4.50
CA THR A 500 7.06 -2.84 5.10
C THR A 500 8.05 -2.29 4.08
N LEU A 501 8.00 -0.97 3.85
CA LEU A 501 8.99 -0.25 3.06
C LEU A 501 9.90 0.54 3.99
N VAL A 502 11.17 0.19 4.04
CA VAL A 502 12.19 0.87 4.84
C VAL A 502 13.06 1.73 3.94
N LEU A 503 13.09 3.03 4.18
CA LEU A 503 13.95 3.99 3.50
C LEU A 503 15.09 4.43 4.42
N GLU A 504 16.33 4.22 4.00
CA GLU A 504 17.51 4.81 4.63
C GLU A 504 17.95 6.02 3.81
N ARG A 505 17.72 7.21 4.36
CA ARG A 505 17.99 8.48 3.68
C ARG A 505 19.41 8.93 3.97
N PHE A 506 20.17 9.26 2.93
CA PHE A 506 21.56 9.72 3.07
C PHE A 506 21.57 11.24 3.30
N THR A 507 21.32 11.63 4.56
CA THR A 507 21.38 13.02 5.05
C THR A 507 22.34 13.12 6.23
N GLU A 508 22.90 14.30 6.53
CA GLU A 508 23.81 14.49 7.68
C GLU A 508 23.20 14.04 9.03
N GLU A 509 21.89 14.22 9.21
CA GLU A 509 21.17 13.83 10.43
C GLU A 509 20.73 12.36 10.46
N GLY A 510 20.98 11.58 9.40
CA GLY A 510 20.62 10.16 9.28
C GLY A 510 19.19 9.81 9.71
N ARG A 511 18.20 9.99 8.82
CA ARG A 511 16.79 9.67 9.15
C ARG A 511 16.30 8.43 8.39
N GLN A 512 15.90 7.40 9.13
CA GLN A 512 15.16 6.27 8.58
C GLN A 512 13.66 6.61 8.49
N ALA A 513 13.00 6.18 7.42
CA ALA A 513 11.56 6.30 7.25
C ALA A 513 10.96 4.90 7.01
N ILE A 514 9.86 4.58 7.69
CA ILE A 514 9.21 3.26 7.58
C ILE A 514 7.76 3.47 7.16
N GLY A 515 7.42 3.00 5.96
CA GLY A 515 6.07 3.02 5.42
C GLY A 515 5.43 1.62 5.44
N THR A 516 4.10 1.58 5.45
CA THR A 516 3.33 0.34 5.30
C THR A 516 2.66 0.31 3.94
N LEU A 517 2.72 -0.83 3.27
CA LEU A 517 2.11 -1.07 1.96
C LEU A 517 1.16 -2.26 2.06
N ARG A 518 0.18 -2.32 1.16
CA ARG A 518 -0.66 -3.51 0.97
C ARG A 518 -0.77 -3.85 -0.51
N PHE A 519 -0.17 -4.96 -0.92
CA PHE A 519 -0.33 -5.50 -2.26
C PHE A 519 -1.71 -6.16 -2.37
N LEU A 520 -2.53 -5.64 -3.28
CA LEU A 520 -3.92 -6.05 -3.46
C LEU A 520 -4.05 -7.22 -4.42
N THR A 521 -5.23 -7.82 -4.44
CA THR A 521 -5.64 -8.89 -5.36
C THR A 521 -6.90 -8.46 -6.09
N GLU A 522 -7.05 -8.84 -7.36
CA GLU A 522 -8.31 -8.64 -8.11
C GLU A 522 -9.46 -9.49 -7.55
N ARG A 523 -9.13 -10.64 -6.96
CA ARG A 523 -10.08 -11.57 -6.34
C ARG A 523 -9.92 -11.47 -4.83
N PRO A 524 -10.93 -10.95 -4.12
CA PRO A 524 -10.94 -10.89 -2.67
C PRO A 524 -10.70 -12.27 -2.04
N ASP A 525 -10.22 -12.29 -0.80
CA ASP A 525 -10.09 -13.54 -0.06
C ASP A 525 -11.47 -14.19 0.10
N PRO A 526 -11.69 -15.43 -0.39
CA PRO A 526 -12.98 -16.10 -0.24
C PRO A 526 -13.27 -16.54 1.21
N THR A 527 -12.26 -16.59 2.07
CA THR A 527 -12.37 -17.07 3.46
C THR A 527 -11.47 -16.24 4.38
N PRO A 528 -11.74 -14.93 4.53
CA PRO A 528 -10.93 -14.10 5.40
C PRO A 528 -11.01 -14.58 6.85
N ALA A 529 -9.89 -14.48 7.57
CA ALA A 529 -9.85 -14.84 8.99
C ALA A 529 -10.83 -13.99 9.79
N ARG A 530 -11.75 -14.64 10.52
CA ARG A 530 -12.75 -13.97 11.36
C ARG A 530 -12.21 -13.88 12.79
N PRO A 531 -12.09 -12.67 13.36
CA PRO A 531 -11.51 -12.51 14.68
C PRO A 531 -12.52 -12.91 15.77
N GLN A 532 -12.01 -13.49 16.86
CA GLN A 532 -12.83 -13.93 18.00
C GLN A 532 -13.50 -12.76 18.75
N ASP A 533 -12.99 -11.54 18.61
CA ASP A 533 -13.57 -10.34 19.22
C ASP A 533 -14.60 -9.64 18.31
N GLY A 534 -14.93 -10.22 17.16
CA GLY A 534 -15.96 -9.71 16.25
C GLY A 534 -17.38 -9.81 16.82
N MET A 535 -18.35 -9.29 16.07
CA MET A 535 -19.77 -9.39 16.39
C MET A 535 -20.64 -9.70 15.17
N VAL A 536 -21.88 -10.11 15.41
CA VAL A 536 -22.91 -10.31 14.40
C VAL A 536 -24.11 -9.41 14.63
N LEU A 537 -24.67 -8.91 13.53
CA LEU A 537 -25.92 -8.16 13.48
C LEU A 537 -27.05 -9.02 12.90
N LEU A 538 -28.16 -9.10 13.64
CA LEU A 538 -29.40 -9.73 13.21
C LEU A 538 -30.52 -8.68 13.23
N THR A 539 -31.36 -8.67 12.20
CA THR A 539 -32.43 -7.67 12.05
C THR A 539 -33.77 -8.33 11.69
N ASN A 540 -34.85 -7.61 12.00
CA ASN A 540 -36.23 -8.07 11.86
C ASN A 540 -37.05 -7.32 10.78
N GLY A 541 -36.45 -6.43 10.00
CA GLY A 541 -37.15 -5.70 8.93
C GLY A 541 -38.18 -4.65 9.40
N ILE A 542 -38.24 -4.36 10.69
CA ILE A 542 -39.02 -3.22 11.26
C ILE A 542 -38.14 -2.28 12.08
N GLY A 543 -36.81 -2.40 11.99
CA GLY A 543 -35.86 -1.54 12.69
C GLY A 543 -35.36 -2.08 14.04
N GLY A 544 -35.90 -3.21 14.53
CA GLY A 544 -35.34 -3.92 15.68
C GLY A 544 -34.06 -4.68 15.31
N MET A 545 -33.20 -4.90 16.30
CA MET A 545 -31.90 -5.55 16.12
C MET A 545 -31.53 -6.48 17.28
N ALA A 546 -30.66 -7.44 16.99
CA ALA A 546 -29.86 -8.16 17.95
C ALA A 546 -28.40 -8.10 17.51
N ARG A 547 -27.50 -7.87 18.46
CA ARG A 547 -26.06 -7.68 18.29
C ARG A 547 -25.33 -8.55 19.29
N PHE A 548 -24.75 -9.65 18.79
CA PHE A 548 -24.04 -10.64 19.61
C PHE A 548 -22.53 -10.53 19.36
N ALA A 549 -21.75 -10.52 20.42
CA ALA A 549 -20.33 -10.82 20.30
C ALA A 549 -20.12 -12.28 19.90
N VAL A 550 -19.06 -12.56 19.14
CA VAL A 550 -18.63 -13.93 18.82
C VAL A 550 -18.29 -14.67 20.13
N ASP A 551 -17.61 -13.99 21.05
CA ASP A 551 -17.46 -14.40 22.44
C ASP A 551 -18.79 -14.27 23.20
N LEU A 552 -19.48 -15.39 23.41
CA LEU A 552 -20.86 -15.39 23.91
C LEU A 552 -20.95 -14.81 25.34
N GLY A 553 -21.74 -13.75 25.49
CA GLY A 553 -21.94 -13.05 26.77
C GLY A 553 -20.94 -11.91 27.03
N ALA A 554 -19.93 -11.75 26.17
CA ALA A 554 -19.08 -10.57 26.16
C ALA A 554 -19.86 -9.32 25.70
N ILE A 555 -19.46 -8.16 26.22
CA ILE A 555 -20.00 -6.85 25.86
C ILE A 555 -18.81 -5.93 25.60
N ARG A 556 -18.83 -5.21 24.48
CA ARG A 556 -17.81 -4.23 24.10
C ARG A 556 -18.41 -2.83 23.96
N SER A 557 -19.71 -2.75 23.71
CA SER A 557 -20.45 -1.51 23.60
C SER A 557 -21.75 -1.52 24.40
N LYS A 558 -22.19 -0.33 24.81
CA LYS A 558 -23.54 -0.14 25.34
C LYS A 558 -24.63 -0.57 24.37
N TYR A 559 -24.35 -0.58 23.05
CA TYR A 559 -25.30 -0.95 22.02
C TYR A 559 -25.43 -2.47 21.78
N ASP A 560 -24.52 -3.27 22.33
CA ASP A 560 -24.59 -4.73 22.25
C ASP A 560 -25.82 -5.21 23.02
N CYS A 561 -26.67 -6.02 22.38
CA CYS A 561 -27.94 -6.45 22.95
C CYS A 561 -28.47 -7.69 22.25
N VAL A 562 -29.11 -8.59 22.99
CA VAL A 562 -29.86 -9.73 22.43
C VAL A 562 -31.21 -9.27 21.85
N LEU A 563 -31.77 -8.18 22.36
CA LEU A 563 -33.00 -7.58 21.85
C LEU A 563 -33.02 -6.06 22.08
N GLY A 564 -32.75 -5.31 21.00
CA GLY A 564 -33.08 -3.90 20.85
C GLY A 564 -34.37 -3.77 20.05
N ALA A 565 -35.48 -3.51 20.71
CA ALA A 565 -36.81 -3.50 20.09
C ALA A 565 -37.15 -2.14 19.48
N ASN A 566 -37.76 -2.14 18.29
CA ASN A 566 -38.49 -0.98 17.80
C ASN A 566 -39.94 -1.05 18.32
N LEU A 567 -40.27 -0.24 19.32
CA LEU A 567 -41.59 -0.29 19.98
C LEU A 567 -42.67 0.50 19.25
N HIS A 568 -42.32 1.25 18.20
CA HIS A 568 -43.30 1.99 17.42
C HIS A 568 -44.09 1.05 16.47
N PRO A 569 -45.43 1.16 16.40
CA PRO A 569 -46.28 0.14 15.79
C PRO A 569 -46.12 0.00 14.27
N SER A 570 -45.78 1.08 13.56
CA SER A 570 -45.76 1.09 12.09
C SER A 570 -44.52 1.68 11.45
N ALA A 571 -43.59 2.23 12.23
CA ALA A 571 -42.48 3.01 11.72
C ALA A 571 -41.21 2.77 12.54
N PRO A 572 -40.01 2.87 11.94
CA PRO A 572 -38.78 2.85 12.71
C PRO A 572 -38.66 4.06 13.65
N CYS A 573 -38.25 3.80 14.89
CA CYS A 573 -37.84 4.79 15.86
C CYS A 573 -36.64 4.29 16.69
N ASP A 574 -36.22 5.14 17.63
CA ASP A 574 -35.21 4.84 18.63
C ASP A 574 -35.43 3.49 19.32
N ARG A 575 -34.39 2.64 19.29
CA ARG A 575 -34.45 1.27 19.77
C ARG A 575 -34.45 1.22 21.31
N HIS A 576 -35.30 0.39 21.88
CA HIS A 576 -35.32 0.16 23.32
C HIS A 576 -34.57 -1.13 23.67
N VAL A 577 -33.49 -1.04 24.44
CA VAL A 577 -32.71 -2.22 24.87
C VAL A 577 -33.47 -2.90 26.00
N LEU A 578 -33.97 -4.11 25.72
CA LEU A 578 -34.74 -4.92 26.66
C LEU A 578 -33.95 -6.13 27.16
N VAL A 579 -33.09 -6.71 26.30
CA VAL A 579 -32.21 -7.81 26.68
C VAL A 579 -30.78 -7.46 26.30
N LYS A 580 -29.92 -7.33 27.31
CA LYS A 580 -28.52 -6.92 27.15
C LYS A 580 -27.64 -8.07 26.67
N ARG A 581 -27.67 -9.21 27.35
CA ARG A 581 -26.85 -10.37 26.97
C ARG A 581 -27.45 -11.67 27.49
N VAL A 582 -26.93 -12.76 26.94
CA VAL A 582 -27.15 -14.12 27.43
C VAL A 582 -25.81 -14.67 27.89
N ARG A 583 -25.77 -15.25 29.09
CA ARG A 583 -24.62 -15.99 29.62
C ARG A 583 -25.03 -17.46 29.74
N ALA A 584 -24.22 -18.37 29.22
CA ALA A 584 -24.53 -19.79 29.19
C ALA A 584 -23.37 -20.62 29.73
N TRP A 585 -23.71 -21.66 30.48
CA TRP A 585 -22.79 -22.70 30.94
C TRP A 585 -23.38 -24.05 30.60
N VAL A 586 -22.53 -25.01 30.27
CA VAL A 586 -22.93 -26.42 30.17
C VAL A 586 -22.41 -27.17 31.37
N ASN A 587 -23.29 -27.95 32.01
CA ASN A 587 -22.94 -28.99 32.96
C ASN A 587 -22.98 -30.33 32.20
N ALA A 588 -21.81 -30.87 31.91
CA ALA A 588 -21.63 -32.16 31.24
C ALA A 588 -21.09 -33.18 32.23
N ASP A 589 -21.95 -34.09 32.68
CA ASP A 589 -21.64 -35.14 33.66
C ASP A 589 -20.99 -34.63 34.96
N GLY A 590 -21.39 -33.43 35.42
CA GLY A 590 -20.87 -32.79 36.63
C GLY A 590 -19.78 -31.74 36.39
N PHE A 591 -19.28 -31.60 35.16
CA PHE A 591 -18.28 -30.59 34.80
C PHE A 591 -18.96 -29.36 34.19
N ILE A 592 -18.75 -28.20 34.80
CA ILE A 592 -19.33 -26.93 34.38
C ILE A 592 -18.32 -26.17 33.52
N THR A 593 -18.69 -25.89 32.27
CA THR A 593 -17.88 -25.09 31.33
C THR A 593 -18.72 -23.89 30.86
N PRO A 594 -18.23 -22.64 30.96
CA PRO A 594 -18.88 -21.50 30.29
C PRO A 594 -18.86 -21.69 28.77
N LEU A 595 -19.84 -21.18 28.04
CA LEU A 595 -19.78 -21.13 26.58
C LEU A 595 -19.24 -19.75 26.16
N ASP A 596 -18.00 -19.71 25.71
CA ASP A 596 -17.23 -18.48 25.42
C ASP A 596 -16.15 -18.76 24.34
N ALA A 597 -15.31 -17.76 24.06
CA ALA A 597 -14.24 -17.87 23.07
C ALA A 597 -13.22 -18.99 23.36
N ASP A 598 -13.02 -19.40 24.62
CA ASP A 598 -12.02 -20.40 25.01
C ASP A 598 -12.39 -21.81 24.54
N ASN A 599 -13.67 -22.07 24.28
CA ASN A 599 -14.18 -23.35 23.81
C ASN A 599 -14.98 -23.25 22.50
N LEU A 600 -14.86 -22.15 21.78
CA LEU A 600 -15.45 -21.94 20.46
C LEU A 600 -14.65 -22.70 19.39
N ALA A 601 -15.26 -23.73 18.80
CA ALA A 601 -14.66 -24.52 17.72
C ALA A 601 -14.85 -23.89 16.34
N SER A 602 -16.02 -23.30 16.08
CA SER A 602 -16.29 -22.56 14.84
C SER A 602 -17.43 -21.57 15.02
N PHE A 603 -17.46 -20.56 14.15
CA PHE A 603 -18.49 -19.52 14.13
C PHE A 603 -18.89 -19.17 12.69
N GLU A 604 -20.20 -19.16 12.45
CA GLU A 604 -20.84 -18.66 11.23
C GLU A 604 -21.67 -17.42 11.60
N ASP A 605 -21.38 -16.29 10.95
CA ASP A 605 -22.02 -15.00 11.15
C ASP A 605 -23.49 -14.96 10.71
N GLY A 606 -23.89 -15.83 9.80
CA GLY A 606 -25.29 -15.93 9.39
C GLY A 606 -25.76 -14.73 8.57
N PRO A 607 -27.05 -14.36 8.64
CA PRO A 607 -28.10 -14.90 9.51
C PRO A 607 -28.72 -16.22 9.01
N PRO A 608 -29.12 -17.21 9.84
CA PRO A 608 -28.98 -17.24 11.29
C PRO A 608 -27.51 -17.39 11.68
N ALA A 609 -27.10 -16.72 12.75
CA ALA A 609 -25.77 -16.87 13.30
C ALA A 609 -25.65 -18.22 14.00
N SER A 610 -24.49 -18.88 13.91
CA SER A 610 -24.26 -20.21 14.46
C SER A 610 -22.91 -20.31 15.16
N TRP A 611 -22.92 -20.79 16.40
CA TRP A 611 -21.72 -21.05 17.19
C TRP A 611 -21.62 -22.54 17.46
N THR A 612 -20.44 -23.12 17.22
CA THR A 612 -20.13 -24.49 17.65
C THR A 612 -19.15 -24.44 18.80
N PHE A 613 -19.59 -24.87 19.99
CA PHE A 613 -18.76 -24.97 21.19
C PHE A 613 -18.39 -26.42 21.48
N VAL A 614 -17.22 -26.63 22.09
CA VAL A 614 -16.80 -27.95 22.57
C VAL A 614 -16.35 -27.84 24.03
N ALA A 615 -17.25 -28.20 24.92
CA ALA A 615 -17.04 -28.08 26.36
C ALA A 615 -16.43 -29.34 26.98
N ALA A 616 -15.67 -29.16 28.05
CA ALA A 616 -15.05 -30.26 28.79
C ALA A 616 -16.08 -31.03 29.65
N ALA A 617 -15.94 -32.35 29.70
CA ALA A 617 -16.77 -33.27 30.49
C ALA A 617 -15.96 -34.20 31.41
N GLY A 618 -14.67 -33.91 31.65
CA GLY A 618 -13.77 -34.72 32.47
C GLY A 618 -13.07 -35.85 31.71
N ASP A 619 -11.96 -36.38 32.24
CA ASP A 619 -11.20 -37.53 31.71
C ASP A 619 -10.82 -37.46 30.20
N GLY A 620 -10.65 -36.25 29.66
CA GLY A 620 -10.39 -36.03 28.23
C GLY A 620 -11.63 -36.15 27.33
N GLN A 621 -12.82 -36.33 27.92
CA GLN A 621 -14.11 -36.31 27.26
C GLN A 621 -14.64 -34.89 27.10
N THR A 622 -15.41 -34.69 26.03
CA THR A 622 -15.98 -33.41 25.65
C THR A 622 -17.40 -33.59 25.10
N VAL A 623 -18.18 -32.51 25.15
CA VAL A 623 -19.49 -32.43 24.51
C VAL A 623 -19.52 -31.26 23.54
N GLN A 624 -19.96 -31.52 22.31
CA GLN A 624 -20.21 -30.47 21.33
C GLN A 624 -21.63 -29.92 21.48
N LEU A 625 -21.74 -28.61 21.34
CA LEU A 625 -23.00 -27.87 21.38
C LEU A 625 -23.05 -26.90 20.21
N VAL A 626 -24.22 -26.74 19.63
CA VAL A 626 -24.46 -25.73 18.58
C VAL A 626 -25.54 -24.77 19.07
N LEU A 627 -25.22 -23.48 19.07
CA LEU A 627 -26.17 -22.39 19.29
C LEU A 627 -26.48 -21.74 17.94
N GLU A 628 -27.76 -21.64 17.56
CA GLU A 628 -28.22 -20.82 16.45
C GLU A 628 -29.05 -19.64 16.95
N ALA A 629 -28.85 -18.45 16.38
CA ALA A 629 -29.58 -17.23 16.73
C ALA A 629 -30.09 -16.48 15.49
N ASP A 630 -31.34 -15.98 15.54
CA ASP A 630 -31.88 -15.01 14.59
C ASP A 630 -33.02 -14.19 15.21
N MET A 631 -33.36 -13.07 14.57
CA MET A 631 -34.61 -12.36 14.81
C MET A 631 -35.71 -12.80 13.85
N LEU A 632 -36.92 -13.00 14.37
CA LEU A 632 -38.09 -13.32 13.55
C LEU A 632 -38.47 -12.14 12.64
N ASP A 633 -38.87 -12.46 11.41
CA ASP A 633 -39.27 -11.44 10.45
C ASP A 633 -40.47 -10.63 10.95
N GLY A 634 -40.33 -9.31 10.94
CA GLY A 634 -41.39 -8.38 11.30
C GLY A 634 -41.80 -8.37 12.78
N ALA A 635 -41.01 -8.97 13.67
CA ALA A 635 -41.30 -9.04 15.10
C ALA A 635 -40.07 -8.69 15.95
N ASN A 636 -40.28 -8.04 17.09
CA ASN A 636 -39.25 -7.80 18.11
C ASN A 636 -39.04 -9.07 18.95
N THR A 637 -38.60 -10.14 18.28
CA THR A 637 -38.39 -11.45 18.89
C THR A 637 -37.08 -12.06 18.42
N THR A 638 -36.23 -12.41 19.38
CA THR A 638 -34.97 -13.13 19.16
C THR A 638 -35.13 -14.58 19.63
N VAL A 639 -34.74 -15.52 18.78
CA VAL A 639 -34.77 -16.96 19.07
C VAL A 639 -33.34 -17.48 19.17
N LEU A 640 -33.05 -18.21 20.25
CA LEU A 640 -31.78 -18.87 20.52
C LEU A 640 -32.04 -20.38 20.62
N ARG A 641 -31.53 -21.17 19.68
CA ARG A 641 -31.69 -22.63 19.67
C ARG A 641 -30.38 -23.29 20.03
N PHE A 642 -30.35 -23.98 21.16
CA PHE A 642 -29.23 -24.81 21.58
C PHE A 642 -29.50 -26.26 21.16
N SER A 643 -28.49 -26.93 20.60
CA SER A 643 -28.59 -28.33 20.19
C SER A 643 -27.33 -29.12 20.53
N ARG A 644 -27.52 -30.41 20.84
CA ARG A 644 -26.42 -31.38 21.01
C ARG A 644 -26.41 -32.28 19.78
N PRO A 645 -25.49 -32.08 18.81
CA PRO A 645 -25.47 -32.87 17.58
C PRO A 645 -25.23 -34.36 17.86
N MET A 646 -25.58 -35.21 16.89
CA MET A 646 -25.31 -36.66 16.96
C MET A 646 -23.85 -37.01 16.65
N GLY A 647 -23.12 -36.15 15.93
CA GLY A 647 -21.72 -36.38 15.57
C GLY A 647 -20.79 -36.35 16.77
N ALA A 648 -19.58 -36.87 16.58
CA ALA A 648 -18.49 -36.73 17.56
C ALA A 648 -18.06 -35.25 17.68
N PRO A 649 -17.56 -34.82 18.85
CA PRO A 649 -17.08 -33.45 19.04
C PRO A 649 -15.86 -33.15 18.16
N ALA A 650 -15.67 -31.87 17.79
CA ALA A 650 -14.55 -31.43 16.96
C ALA A 650 -13.17 -31.76 17.57
N TRP A 651 -13.08 -31.83 18.90
CA TRP A 651 -11.90 -32.30 19.64
C TRP A 651 -12.30 -32.99 20.94
N GLY A 652 -11.39 -33.80 21.49
CA GLY A 652 -11.64 -34.60 22.69
C GLY A 652 -12.39 -35.92 22.42
N GLN A 653 -12.61 -36.72 23.46
CA GLN A 653 -13.35 -37.97 23.37
C GLN A 653 -14.86 -37.72 23.53
N ASP A 654 -15.70 -38.38 22.73
CA ASP A 654 -17.15 -38.19 22.79
C ASP A 654 -17.73 -38.65 24.13
N LEU A 655 -18.57 -37.81 24.74
CA LEU A 655 -19.26 -38.11 25.99
C LEU A 655 -20.37 -39.16 25.73
N PRO A 656 -20.40 -40.29 26.46
CA PRO A 656 -21.42 -41.33 26.28
C PRO A 656 -22.87 -40.83 26.37
N ASP A 657 -23.78 -41.48 25.64
CA ASP A 657 -25.19 -41.06 25.52
C ASP A 657 -25.98 -41.05 26.83
N HIS A 658 -25.54 -41.85 27.80
CA HIS A 658 -26.20 -41.98 29.10
C HIS A 658 -25.80 -40.89 30.10
N CYS A 659 -24.73 -40.14 29.83
CA CYS A 659 -24.27 -39.05 30.68
C CYS A 659 -25.23 -37.84 30.58
N ASP A 660 -25.48 -37.20 31.72
CA ASP A 660 -26.38 -36.06 31.81
C ASP A 660 -25.70 -34.79 31.26
N VAL A 661 -26.39 -34.05 30.40
CA VAL A 661 -25.92 -32.79 29.85
C VAL A 661 -27.03 -31.76 29.99
N ARG A 662 -26.75 -30.67 30.71
CA ARG A 662 -27.69 -29.58 30.95
C ARG A 662 -27.04 -28.24 30.66
N LEU A 663 -27.80 -27.33 30.08
CA LEU A 663 -27.43 -25.93 29.94
C LEU A 663 -28.01 -25.11 31.09
N VAL A 664 -27.18 -24.28 31.69
CA VAL A 664 -27.58 -23.22 32.62
C VAL A 664 -27.49 -21.90 31.87
N VAL A 665 -28.60 -21.18 31.75
CA VAL A 665 -28.64 -19.92 30.99
C VAL A 665 -29.16 -18.78 31.85
N ARG A 666 -28.42 -17.68 31.90
CA ARG A 666 -28.87 -16.40 32.49
C ARG A 666 -29.11 -15.38 31.40
N VAL A 667 -30.17 -14.60 31.58
CA VAL A 667 -30.54 -13.51 30.67
C VAL A 667 -30.50 -12.21 31.45
N ASP A 668 -29.66 -11.28 30.99
CA ASP A 668 -29.50 -9.98 31.61
C ASP A 668 -30.35 -8.97 30.83
N ILE A 669 -31.24 -8.26 31.53
CA ILE A 669 -32.20 -7.30 30.98
C ILE A 669 -31.85 -5.86 31.38
N GLU A 670 -32.36 -4.94 30.58
CA GLU A 670 -32.32 -3.49 30.83
C GLU A 670 -33.69 -2.88 30.47
N ASP A 671 -33.91 -1.63 30.87
CA ASP A 671 -35.09 -0.85 30.47
C ASP A 671 -34.67 0.57 30.08
N ARG A 672 -34.07 0.72 28.89
CA ARG A 672 -33.53 2.00 28.43
C ARG A 672 -33.59 2.21 26.93
N SER A 673 -33.59 3.48 26.52
CA SER A 673 -33.13 3.84 25.19
C SER A 673 -31.68 3.43 25.02
N PHE A 674 -31.33 2.91 23.84
CA PHE A 674 -29.98 2.57 23.40
C PHE A 674 -28.93 3.70 23.58
N HIS A 675 -29.34 4.97 23.70
CA HIS A 675 -28.42 6.08 24.01
C HIS A 675 -28.08 6.25 25.49
N ALA A 676 -28.90 5.73 26.40
CA ALA A 676 -28.71 5.83 27.85
C ALA A 676 -27.89 4.65 28.39
N GLU A 677 -27.57 4.70 29.69
CA GLU A 677 -26.89 3.65 30.45
C GLU A 677 -27.76 3.26 31.66
N THR A 678 -27.83 1.97 31.96
CA THR A 678 -28.44 1.51 33.20
C THR A 678 -27.41 1.60 34.32
N ARG A 679 -27.81 2.14 35.47
CA ARG A 679 -27.01 2.11 36.70
C ARG A 679 -27.85 1.62 37.86
N ARG A 680 -27.24 0.80 38.71
CA ARG A 680 -27.88 0.31 39.93
C ARG A 680 -28.13 1.46 40.90
N SER A 681 -29.35 1.57 41.38
CA SER A 681 -29.79 2.50 42.42
C SER A 681 -30.98 1.89 43.18
N PRO A 682 -31.37 2.42 44.35
CA PRO A 682 -32.58 1.96 45.04
C PRO A 682 -33.86 2.01 44.18
N GLU A 683 -33.96 3.01 43.30
CA GLU A 683 -35.07 3.15 42.35
C GLU A 683 -35.01 2.09 41.25
N ALA A 684 -33.81 1.81 40.71
CA ALA A 684 -33.62 0.75 39.73
C ALA A 684 -33.90 -0.63 40.34
N ASP A 685 -33.45 -0.89 41.57
CA ASP A 685 -33.75 -2.10 42.33
C ASP A 685 -35.27 -2.29 42.45
N ALA A 686 -35.99 -1.26 42.93
CA ALA A 686 -37.45 -1.30 43.03
C ALA A 686 -38.13 -1.52 41.66
N HIS A 687 -37.64 -0.85 40.61
CA HIS A 687 -38.17 -0.95 39.25
C HIS A 687 -38.06 -2.38 38.70
N PHE A 688 -36.88 -2.98 38.73
CA PHE A 688 -36.69 -4.32 38.18
C PHE A 688 -37.37 -5.40 39.03
N HIS A 689 -37.33 -5.29 40.36
CA HIS A 689 -38.00 -6.26 41.24
C HIS A 689 -39.53 -6.22 41.13
N THR A 690 -40.12 -5.03 40.98
CA THR A 690 -41.60 -4.90 40.94
C THR A 690 -42.18 -5.40 39.63
N HIS A 691 -41.46 -5.22 38.52
CA HIS A 691 -41.98 -5.50 37.18
C HIS A 691 -41.54 -6.86 36.62
N ALA A 692 -40.58 -7.55 37.24
CA ALA A 692 -40.14 -8.88 36.85
C ALA A 692 -40.86 -9.98 37.67
N ARG A 693 -41.42 -10.99 37.00
CA ARG A 693 -42.08 -12.13 37.66
C ARG A 693 -41.98 -13.41 36.81
N PRO A 694 -41.99 -14.61 37.42
CA PRO A 694 -42.02 -15.87 36.67
C PRO A 694 -43.30 -16.03 35.84
N LEU A 695 -43.22 -16.79 34.76
CA LEU A 695 -44.38 -17.19 33.95
C LEU A 695 -45.05 -18.44 34.56
N ASP A 696 -46.39 -18.46 34.57
CA ASP A 696 -47.16 -19.58 35.10
C ASP A 696 -47.34 -20.74 34.11
N THR A 697 -47.20 -20.45 32.81
CA THR A 697 -47.60 -21.38 31.73
C THR A 697 -46.44 -22.16 31.13
N ARG A 698 -45.19 -21.70 31.33
CA ARG A 698 -43.97 -22.30 30.77
C ARG A 698 -42.74 -21.82 31.54
N PRO A 699 -41.57 -22.49 31.43
CA PRO A 699 -40.34 -22.03 32.05
C PRO A 699 -39.95 -20.64 31.52
N GLY A 700 -39.91 -19.63 32.38
CA GLY A 700 -39.48 -18.29 32.01
C GLY A 700 -39.97 -17.18 32.93
N PHE A 701 -39.76 -15.94 32.50
CA PHE A 701 -40.20 -14.74 33.19
C PHE A 701 -40.77 -13.69 32.23
N VAL A 702 -41.51 -12.74 32.81
CA VAL A 702 -41.95 -11.51 32.16
C VAL A 702 -41.41 -10.32 32.95
N PHE A 703 -40.91 -9.32 32.23
CA PHE A 703 -40.61 -7.99 32.74
C PHE A 703 -41.52 -6.98 32.03
N GLN A 704 -42.44 -6.34 32.77
CA GLN A 704 -43.46 -5.47 32.18
C GLN A 704 -43.59 -4.14 32.93
N PRO A 705 -42.72 -3.15 32.64
CA PRO A 705 -42.78 -1.82 33.26
C PRO A 705 -43.94 -0.94 32.77
N ALA A 706 -44.45 -1.15 31.54
CA ALA A 706 -45.61 -0.42 31.00
C ALA A 706 -46.42 -1.31 30.04
N PRO A 707 -47.70 -1.00 29.70
CA PRO A 707 -48.52 -1.85 28.83
C PRO A 707 -47.97 -2.08 27.41
N ASP A 708 -47.21 -1.11 26.90
CA ASP A 708 -46.59 -1.07 25.58
C ASP A 708 -45.07 -1.33 25.63
N ARG A 709 -44.51 -1.54 26.82
CA ARG A 709 -43.07 -1.75 27.05
C ARG A 709 -42.84 -2.92 28.00
N GLY A 710 -42.28 -4.00 27.48
CA GLY A 710 -41.92 -5.18 28.26
C GLY A 710 -41.28 -6.26 27.41
N VAL A 711 -40.77 -7.28 28.09
CA VAL A 711 -40.16 -8.46 27.46
C VAL A 711 -40.59 -9.72 28.19
N ARG A 712 -40.89 -10.78 27.42
CA ARG A 712 -41.07 -12.14 27.92
C ARG A 712 -39.90 -12.99 27.45
N VAL A 713 -39.31 -13.73 28.37
CA VAL A 713 -38.23 -14.67 28.07
C VAL A 713 -38.65 -16.05 28.54
N TRP A 714 -38.69 -17.02 27.63
CA TRP A 714 -39.17 -18.36 27.91
C TRP A 714 -38.44 -19.45 27.13
N ALA A 715 -38.45 -20.67 27.66
CA ALA A 715 -37.94 -21.87 26.98
C ALA A 715 -39.07 -22.85 26.68
N ASP A 716 -38.94 -23.61 25.59
CA ASP A 716 -39.91 -24.66 25.22
C ASP A 716 -39.86 -25.88 26.16
N HIS A 717 -38.68 -26.15 26.73
CA HIS A 717 -38.45 -27.20 27.72
C HIS A 717 -37.52 -26.74 28.85
N GLY A 718 -37.48 -27.51 29.94
CA GLY A 718 -36.59 -27.27 31.08
C GLY A 718 -37.30 -26.64 32.29
N ARG A 719 -36.53 -25.95 33.12
CA ARG A 719 -37.01 -25.29 34.35
C ARG A 719 -36.44 -23.87 34.45
N TYR A 720 -37.23 -22.95 34.99
CA TYR A 720 -36.78 -21.60 35.34
C TYR A 720 -36.79 -21.43 36.85
N THR A 721 -35.75 -20.82 37.39
CA THR A 721 -35.61 -20.44 38.80
C THR A 721 -35.53 -18.93 38.90
N HIS A 722 -36.47 -18.32 39.64
CA HIS A 722 -36.53 -16.88 39.83
C HIS A 722 -35.63 -16.45 41.00
N GLU A 723 -34.38 -16.17 40.70
CA GLU A 723 -33.34 -15.79 41.66
C GLU A 723 -32.52 -14.65 41.07
N ALA A 724 -32.90 -13.42 41.41
CA ALA A 724 -32.38 -12.23 40.79
C ALA A 724 -30.94 -11.89 41.21
N GLU A 725 -30.15 -11.35 40.28
CA GLU A 725 -28.82 -10.78 40.55
C GLU A 725 -28.57 -9.52 39.71
N TRP A 726 -27.67 -8.66 40.18
CA TRP A 726 -27.12 -7.54 39.40
C TRP A 726 -25.75 -7.90 38.84
N CYS A 727 -25.53 -7.55 37.58
CA CYS A 727 -24.22 -7.52 36.94
C CYS A 727 -23.74 -6.07 36.90
N GLU A 728 -22.87 -5.68 37.83
CA GLU A 728 -22.37 -4.30 37.95
C GLU A 728 -21.04 -4.10 37.20
N GLY A 729 -20.83 -2.91 36.65
CA GLY A 729 -19.56 -2.51 36.05
C GLY A 729 -19.20 -3.26 34.76
N ILE A 730 -20.19 -3.63 33.95
CA ILE A 730 -19.98 -4.22 32.62
C ILE A 730 -19.25 -3.18 31.75
N ALA A 731 -18.05 -3.51 31.28
CA ALA A 731 -17.21 -2.58 30.54
C ALA A 731 -17.77 -2.27 29.13
N HIS A 732 -17.74 -1.00 28.74
CA HIS A 732 -18.04 -0.50 27.41
C HIS A 732 -16.78 0.17 26.82
N PRO A 733 -15.73 -0.61 26.47
CA PRO A 733 -14.46 -0.06 25.97
C PRO A 733 -14.61 0.82 24.72
N ILE A 734 -15.59 0.54 23.86
CA ILE A 734 -15.87 1.36 22.67
C ILE A 734 -16.34 2.76 23.09
N GLU A 735 -17.30 2.87 24.00
CA GLU A 735 -17.76 4.16 24.55
C GLU A 735 -16.66 4.89 25.32
N ALA A 736 -15.85 4.17 26.10
CA ALA A 736 -14.71 4.75 26.81
C ALA A 736 -13.72 5.43 25.84
N SER A 737 -13.45 4.80 24.68
CA SER A 737 -12.57 5.38 23.65
C SER A 737 -13.14 6.64 22.99
N ARG A 738 -14.45 6.86 23.11
CA ARG A 738 -15.20 8.02 22.61
C ARG A 738 -15.37 9.12 23.66
N GLY A 739 -14.71 9.00 24.82
CA GLY A 739 -14.88 9.93 25.95
C GLY A 739 -16.25 9.83 26.63
N MET A 740 -17.02 8.77 26.36
CA MET A 740 -18.34 8.52 26.97
C MET A 740 -18.21 7.64 28.22
N THR A 741 -19.31 7.42 28.93
CA THR A 741 -19.38 6.48 30.05
C THR A 741 -18.93 5.08 29.62
N GLY A 742 -17.81 4.61 30.17
CA GLY A 742 -17.17 3.35 29.77
C GLY A 742 -17.69 2.09 30.48
N SER A 743 -18.84 2.15 31.17
CA SER A 743 -19.42 0.99 31.86
C SER A 743 -20.89 1.18 32.22
N GLY A 744 -21.67 0.10 32.24
CA GLY A 744 -23.06 0.07 32.72
C GLY A 744 -23.37 -1.17 33.57
N ASP A 745 -24.58 -1.22 34.12
CA ASP A 745 -25.06 -2.34 34.95
C ASP A 745 -26.24 -3.05 34.26
N ALA A 746 -26.48 -4.32 34.56
CA ALA A 746 -27.65 -5.05 34.03
C ALA A 746 -28.29 -5.94 35.11
N TYR A 747 -29.60 -6.15 35.00
CA TYR A 747 -30.37 -6.94 35.96
C TYR A 747 -30.68 -8.33 35.39
N SER A 748 -30.46 -9.39 36.15
CA SER A 748 -30.75 -10.76 35.72
C SER A 748 -31.84 -11.37 36.59
N PRO A 749 -33.09 -11.52 36.11
CA PRO A 749 -34.22 -11.95 36.95
C PRO A 749 -34.12 -13.37 37.51
N GLY A 750 -33.31 -14.23 36.89
CA GLY A 750 -33.17 -15.63 37.26
C GLY A 750 -32.38 -16.40 36.22
N TRP A 751 -32.46 -17.73 36.29
CA TRP A 751 -31.70 -18.63 35.43
C TRP A 751 -32.54 -19.83 34.99
N PHE A 752 -32.21 -20.37 33.81
CA PHE A 752 -32.83 -21.52 33.19
C PHE A 752 -31.95 -22.76 33.37
N GLU A 753 -32.54 -23.92 33.65
CA GLU A 753 -31.92 -25.24 33.56
C GLU A 753 -32.57 -26.02 32.40
N LEU A 754 -31.79 -26.28 31.35
CA LEU A 754 -32.27 -26.80 30.07
C LEU A 754 -31.60 -28.16 29.78
N PRO A 755 -32.31 -29.29 29.93
CA PRO A 755 -31.72 -30.62 29.73
C PRO A 755 -31.56 -30.96 28.24
N LEU A 756 -30.34 -31.24 27.80
CA LEU A 756 -30.01 -31.38 26.38
C LEU A 756 -29.54 -32.80 26.04
N LYS A 757 -30.48 -33.63 25.59
CA LYS A 757 -30.20 -35.01 25.15
C LYS A 757 -29.42 -35.01 23.83
N ARG A 758 -28.65 -36.06 23.57
CA ARG A 758 -27.99 -36.27 22.27
C ARG A 758 -29.02 -36.26 21.13
N GLY A 759 -28.75 -35.49 20.08
CA GLY A 759 -29.67 -35.25 18.96
C GLY A 759 -30.84 -34.32 19.28
N GLY A 760 -30.95 -33.82 20.52
CA GLY A 760 -32.01 -32.92 20.94
C GLY A 760 -31.65 -31.45 20.78
N SER A 761 -32.68 -30.61 20.77
CA SER A 761 -32.58 -29.15 20.79
C SER A 761 -33.58 -28.53 21.75
N ILE A 762 -33.26 -27.33 22.24
CA ILE A 762 -34.11 -26.49 23.10
C ILE A 762 -34.02 -25.07 22.57
N SER A 763 -35.16 -24.39 22.53
CA SER A 763 -35.27 -22.99 22.11
C SER A 763 -35.55 -22.08 23.30
N LEU A 764 -34.74 -21.03 23.45
CA LEU A 764 -34.96 -19.89 24.34
C LEU A 764 -35.40 -18.69 23.49
N VAL A 765 -36.52 -18.08 23.85
CA VAL A 765 -37.14 -16.99 23.09
C VAL A 765 -37.20 -15.75 23.97
N ALA A 766 -36.71 -14.62 23.46
CA ALA A 766 -36.90 -13.30 24.04
C ALA A 766 -37.80 -12.46 23.12
N THR A 767 -38.98 -12.07 23.60
CA THR A 767 -39.98 -11.37 22.79
C THR A 767 -40.53 -10.13 23.49
N ALA A 768 -40.58 -9.02 22.75
CA ALA A 768 -41.28 -7.80 23.16
C ALA A 768 -42.69 -7.69 22.56
N GLU A 769 -43.14 -8.73 21.84
CA GLU A 769 -44.48 -8.78 21.27
C GLU A 769 -45.54 -8.92 22.37
N ARG A 770 -46.79 -8.54 22.08
CA ARG A 770 -47.91 -8.74 23.03
C ARG A 770 -48.25 -10.21 23.23
N GLU A 771 -48.10 -11.02 22.19
CA GLU A 771 -48.36 -12.45 22.18
C GLU A 771 -47.09 -13.23 21.87
N ASP A 772 -46.96 -14.43 22.41
CA ASP A 772 -45.80 -15.28 22.13
C ASP A 772 -45.90 -15.85 20.70
N PRO A 773 -44.78 -15.96 19.95
CA PRO A 773 -44.79 -16.65 18.68
C PRO A 773 -45.20 -18.13 18.87
N SER A 774 -45.83 -18.71 17.86
CA SER A 774 -46.16 -20.13 17.88
C SER A 774 -44.89 -20.99 17.91
N LEU A 775 -44.98 -22.16 18.54
CA LEU A 775 -43.86 -23.11 18.60
C LEU A 775 -43.38 -23.53 17.20
N GLU A 776 -44.29 -23.61 16.23
CA GLU A 776 -43.94 -23.93 14.84
C GLU A 776 -43.02 -22.87 14.21
N ILE A 777 -43.32 -21.58 14.44
CA ILE A 777 -42.45 -20.48 13.95
C ILE A 777 -41.09 -20.55 14.64
N VAL A 778 -41.09 -20.77 15.96
CA VAL A 778 -39.87 -20.87 16.77
C VAL A 778 -39.01 -22.07 16.37
N GLN A 779 -39.60 -23.20 15.98
CA GLN A 779 -38.85 -24.39 15.54
C GLN A 779 -38.27 -24.23 14.13
N ASN A 780 -38.95 -23.50 13.24
CA ASN A 780 -38.59 -23.35 11.84
C ASN A 780 -37.81 -22.05 11.51
N PHE A 781 -37.50 -21.22 12.50
CA PHE A 781 -36.91 -19.88 12.30
C PHE A 781 -35.64 -19.89 11.43
N SER A 782 -34.70 -20.79 11.73
CA SER A 782 -33.42 -20.94 11.01
C SER A 782 -33.65 -21.35 9.56
N ALA A 783 -34.48 -22.37 9.31
CA ALA A 783 -34.85 -22.79 7.96
C ALA A 783 -35.57 -21.68 7.17
N ALA A 784 -36.43 -20.90 7.83
CA ALA A 784 -37.10 -19.76 7.22
C ALA A 784 -36.10 -18.65 6.84
N ARG A 785 -35.09 -18.37 7.68
CA ARG A 785 -34.03 -17.41 7.37
C ARG A 785 -33.13 -17.89 6.23
N THR A 786 -32.66 -19.13 6.27
CA THR A 786 -31.86 -19.72 5.19
C THR A 786 -32.58 -19.64 3.85
N LYS A 787 -33.89 -19.94 3.82
CA LYS A 787 -34.71 -19.80 2.61
C LYS A 787 -34.74 -18.35 2.11
N ARG A 788 -34.88 -17.36 2.99
CA ARG A 788 -34.85 -15.94 2.61
C ARG A 788 -33.49 -15.53 2.05
N ASN A 789 -32.39 -15.98 2.64
CA ASN A 789 -31.04 -15.71 2.14
C ASN A 789 -30.81 -16.29 0.75
N ILE A 790 -31.21 -17.55 0.53
CA ILE A 790 -31.14 -18.20 -0.78
C ILE A 790 -31.94 -17.39 -1.80
N THR A 791 -33.18 -17.01 -1.49
CA THR A 791 -34.00 -16.17 -2.39
C THR A 791 -33.36 -14.80 -2.65
N ALA A 792 -32.73 -14.18 -1.64
CA ALA A 792 -32.05 -12.90 -1.83
C ALA A 792 -30.83 -13.03 -2.77
N ILE A 793 -30.05 -14.10 -2.62
CA ILE A 793 -28.90 -14.42 -3.48
C ILE A 793 -29.35 -14.73 -4.92
N GLU A 794 -30.35 -15.59 -5.08
CA GLU A 794 -30.91 -15.94 -6.38
C GLU A 794 -31.43 -14.69 -7.10
N ARG A 795 -32.15 -13.83 -6.39
CA ARG A 795 -32.65 -12.55 -6.91
C ARG A 795 -31.52 -11.58 -7.29
N ALA A 796 -30.40 -11.59 -6.55
CA ALA A 796 -29.27 -10.73 -6.83
C ALA A 796 -28.51 -11.12 -8.11
N GLY A 797 -28.63 -12.38 -8.56
CA GLY A 797 -28.01 -12.88 -9.78
C GLY A 797 -26.48 -12.88 -9.73
N ILE A 798 -25.90 -13.07 -8.54
CA ILE A 798 -24.45 -13.10 -8.32
C ILE A 798 -23.95 -14.56 -8.43
N PRO A 799 -22.89 -14.84 -9.19
CA PRO A 799 -22.35 -16.20 -9.32
C PRO A 799 -21.86 -16.77 -7.98
N THR A 800 -22.00 -18.07 -7.76
CA THR A 800 -21.49 -18.75 -6.56
C THR A 800 -19.96 -18.72 -6.44
N SER A 801 -19.25 -18.43 -7.53
CA SER A 801 -17.81 -18.22 -7.55
C SER A 801 -17.38 -16.83 -7.05
N ASP A 802 -18.33 -15.95 -6.70
CA ASP A 802 -18.09 -14.58 -6.22
C ASP A 802 -18.56 -14.40 -4.76
N PRO A 803 -17.83 -14.96 -3.78
CA PRO A 803 -18.21 -14.91 -2.37
C PRO A 803 -18.34 -13.48 -1.84
N PHE A 804 -17.44 -12.57 -2.26
CA PHE A 804 -17.49 -11.17 -1.87
C PHE A 804 -18.79 -10.48 -2.33
N GLY A 805 -19.21 -10.72 -3.57
CA GLY A 805 -20.50 -10.23 -4.06
C GLY A 805 -21.70 -10.81 -3.30
N LEU A 806 -21.64 -12.10 -2.95
CA LEU A 806 -22.69 -12.77 -2.17
C LEU A 806 -22.84 -12.18 -0.77
N ASP A 807 -21.73 -11.96 -0.08
CA ASP A 807 -21.70 -11.36 1.27
C ASP A 807 -22.31 -9.96 1.24
N LEU A 808 -21.92 -9.12 0.27
CA LEU A 808 -22.50 -7.79 0.09
C LEU A 808 -24.01 -7.83 -0.20
N ALA A 809 -24.48 -8.79 -0.99
CA ALA A 809 -25.90 -8.93 -1.31
C ALA A 809 -26.75 -9.35 -0.10
N LEU A 810 -26.21 -10.23 0.75
CA LEU A 810 -26.83 -10.60 2.03
C LEU A 810 -26.81 -9.42 3.01
N ALA A 811 -25.67 -8.75 3.13
CA ALA A 811 -25.48 -7.60 4.01
C ALA A 811 -26.49 -6.47 3.70
N ALA A 812 -26.73 -6.18 2.40
CA ALA A 812 -27.68 -5.17 1.95
C ALA A 812 -29.13 -5.41 2.42
N GLN A 813 -29.51 -6.66 2.70
CA GLN A 813 -30.87 -6.97 3.18
C GLN A 813 -31.13 -6.45 4.60
N ALA A 814 -30.09 -6.25 5.41
CA ALA A 814 -30.24 -5.91 6.83
C ALA A 814 -30.91 -4.55 7.07
N PHE A 815 -30.81 -3.64 6.09
CA PHE A 815 -31.17 -2.23 6.23
C PHE A 815 -32.57 -1.89 5.72
N LEU A 816 -33.16 -2.72 4.87
CA LEU A 816 -34.50 -2.48 4.32
C LEU A 816 -35.57 -2.73 5.40
N VAL A 817 -36.37 -1.72 5.70
CA VAL A 817 -37.41 -1.80 6.74
C VAL A 817 -38.78 -1.34 6.24
N ARG A 818 -39.83 -1.78 6.95
CA ARG A 818 -41.22 -1.35 6.71
C ARG A 818 -41.48 0.00 7.41
N ARG A 819 -42.18 0.89 6.71
CA ARG A 819 -42.72 2.14 7.24
C ARG A 819 -44.14 2.29 6.74
N ASP A 820 -45.11 2.14 7.62
CA ASP A 820 -46.54 2.06 7.32
C ASP A 820 -46.81 1.04 6.20
N GLY A 821 -47.48 1.45 5.12
CA GLY A 821 -47.65 0.63 3.91
C GLY A 821 -46.47 0.68 2.92
N GLY A 822 -45.41 1.44 3.24
CA GLY A 822 -44.25 1.71 2.39
C GLY A 822 -42.97 1.00 2.83
N ARG A 823 -41.84 1.48 2.29
CA ARG A 823 -40.49 0.98 2.56
C ARG A 823 -39.53 2.15 2.77
N THR A 824 -38.52 1.92 3.58
CA THR A 824 -37.43 2.87 3.87
C THR A 824 -36.18 2.09 4.26
N VAL A 825 -35.07 2.78 4.51
CA VAL A 825 -33.77 2.19 4.85
C VAL A 825 -33.31 2.74 6.19
N ILE A 826 -32.97 1.85 7.13
CA ILE A 826 -32.15 2.23 8.29
C ILE A 826 -30.76 2.53 7.77
N ALA A 827 -30.28 3.76 7.95
CA ALA A 827 -28.96 4.17 7.46
C ALA A 827 -27.87 3.27 8.03
N GLY A 828 -27.90 2.96 9.32
CA GLY A 828 -26.93 2.02 9.90
C GLY A 828 -27.26 1.58 11.32
N TYR A 829 -26.71 0.43 11.70
CA TYR A 829 -26.85 -0.13 13.03
C TYR A 829 -25.55 0.02 13.82
N PRO A 830 -25.61 0.47 15.09
CA PRO A 830 -26.80 0.36 15.93
C PRO A 830 -27.65 1.64 16.08
N TRP A 831 -27.15 2.81 15.70
CA TRP A 831 -27.75 4.07 16.17
C TRP A 831 -28.43 4.98 15.16
N PHE A 832 -28.37 4.68 13.86
CA PHE A 832 -29.11 5.50 12.89
C PHE A 832 -30.54 5.00 12.68
N LEU A 833 -31.38 5.94 12.22
CA LEU A 833 -32.76 5.72 11.80
C LEU A 833 -32.84 5.87 10.27
N ASP A 834 -34.02 6.27 9.78
CA ASP A 834 -34.26 6.54 8.38
C ASP A 834 -33.67 7.91 8.03
N TRP A 835 -32.62 7.91 7.20
CA TRP A 835 -32.05 9.15 6.66
C TRP A 835 -32.31 9.22 5.17
N GLY A 836 -32.87 10.33 4.69
CA GLY A 836 -33.31 10.49 3.30
C GLY A 836 -32.14 10.35 2.32
N ARG A 837 -31.03 11.06 2.58
CA ARG A 837 -29.80 10.96 1.80
C ARG A 837 -29.29 9.52 1.70
N ASP A 838 -29.04 8.89 2.84
CA ASP A 838 -28.53 7.51 2.94
C ASP A 838 -29.48 6.52 2.25
N THR A 839 -30.80 6.71 2.42
CA THR A 839 -31.82 5.87 1.78
C THR A 839 -31.71 5.91 0.26
N PHE A 840 -31.55 7.10 -0.34
CA PHE A 840 -31.46 7.21 -1.79
C PHE A 840 -30.12 6.69 -2.33
N ILE A 841 -29.01 6.93 -1.62
CA ILE A 841 -27.72 6.35 -2.00
C ILE A 841 -27.81 4.81 -1.92
N ALA A 842 -28.40 4.28 -0.84
CA ALA A 842 -28.59 2.85 -0.66
C ALA A 842 -29.51 2.21 -1.71
N ALA A 843 -30.58 2.91 -2.09
CA ALA A 843 -31.54 2.47 -3.10
C ALA A 843 -30.86 2.11 -4.44
N ARG A 844 -29.79 2.81 -4.81
CA ARG A 844 -29.01 2.54 -6.03
C ARG A 844 -28.43 1.12 -6.04
N GLY A 845 -27.89 0.67 -4.91
CA GLY A 845 -27.41 -0.71 -4.74
C GLY A 845 -28.53 -1.72 -4.52
N LEU A 846 -29.61 -1.36 -3.84
CA LEU A 846 -30.78 -2.24 -3.66
C LEU A 846 -31.41 -2.63 -5.00
N MET A 847 -31.48 -1.71 -5.97
CA MET A 847 -31.92 -2.03 -7.34
C MET A 847 -31.05 -3.11 -7.99
N GLN A 848 -29.74 -3.12 -7.73
CA GLN A 848 -28.81 -4.09 -8.31
C GLN A 848 -28.99 -5.51 -7.75
N VAL A 849 -29.67 -5.68 -6.61
CA VAL A 849 -30.04 -6.99 -6.05
C VAL A 849 -31.51 -7.37 -6.33
N GLY A 850 -32.12 -6.71 -7.31
CA GLY A 850 -33.49 -6.98 -7.76
C GLY A 850 -34.58 -6.47 -6.83
N LEU A 851 -34.29 -5.57 -5.89
CA LEU A 851 -35.28 -4.92 -5.00
C LEU A 851 -35.91 -3.69 -5.66
N THR A 852 -36.18 -3.75 -6.96
CA THR A 852 -36.66 -2.58 -7.72
C THR A 852 -38.05 -2.13 -7.29
N ASP A 853 -38.91 -3.06 -6.89
CA ASP A 853 -40.28 -2.75 -6.43
C ASP A 853 -40.24 -2.05 -5.08
N GLU A 854 -39.37 -2.51 -4.17
CA GLU A 854 -39.13 -1.88 -2.89
C GLU A 854 -38.55 -0.47 -3.05
N VAL A 855 -37.64 -0.27 -4.00
CA VAL A 855 -37.11 1.06 -4.33
C VAL A 855 -38.20 1.98 -4.89
N GLY A 856 -39.11 1.47 -5.72
CA GLY A 856 -40.30 2.22 -6.13
C GLY A 856 -41.17 2.66 -4.95
N ARG A 857 -41.36 1.78 -3.95
CA ARG A 857 -42.08 2.12 -2.71
C ARG A 857 -41.33 3.14 -1.84
N ILE A 858 -40.01 3.11 -1.81
CA ILE A 858 -39.18 4.13 -1.15
C ILE A 858 -39.42 5.50 -1.79
N LEU A 859 -39.36 5.58 -3.13
CA LEU A 859 -39.62 6.82 -3.86
C LEU A 859 -41.02 7.38 -3.58
N VAL A 860 -42.05 6.52 -3.60
CA VAL A 860 -43.41 6.92 -3.23
C VAL A 860 -43.48 7.42 -1.78
N THR A 861 -42.82 6.74 -0.85
CA THR A 861 -42.81 7.11 0.57
C THR A 861 -42.23 8.51 0.79
N PHE A 862 -41.05 8.78 0.23
CA PHE A 862 -40.41 10.11 0.36
C PHE A 862 -41.09 11.19 -0.48
N GLY A 863 -41.58 10.85 -1.68
CA GLY A 863 -42.27 11.79 -2.56
C GLY A 863 -43.51 12.41 -1.92
N ARG A 864 -44.19 11.71 -1.01
CA ARG A 864 -45.30 12.23 -0.18
C ARG A 864 -44.89 13.37 0.74
N PHE A 865 -43.64 13.36 1.21
CA PHE A 865 -43.12 14.36 2.13
C PHE A 865 -42.52 15.56 1.40
N GLU A 866 -42.39 15.52 0.07
CA GLU A 866 -41.86 16.66 -0.68
C GLU A 866 -42.79 17.86 -0.50
N HIS A 867 -42.17 19.00 -0.18
CA HIS A 867 -42.87 20.27 -0.12
C HIS A 867 -41.92 21.42 -0.52
N GLN A 868 -42.33 22.20 -1.52
CA GLN A 868 -41.61 23.39 -2.01
C GLN A 868 -40.13 23.13 -2.34
N GLY A 869 -39.86 21.98 -2.96
CA GLY A 869 -38.54 21.53 -3.38
C GLY A 869 -37.67 20.93 -2.28
N THR A 870 -38.19 20.74 -1.07
CA THR A 870 -37.46 20.12 0.05
C THR A 870 -38.01 18.72 0.37
N LEU A 871 -37.11 17.82 0.77
CA LEU A 871 -37.41 16.51 1.33
C LEU A 871 -36.87 16.41 2.77
N PRO A 872 -37.46 15.58 3.63
CA PRO A 872 -36.89 15.27 4.94
C PRO A 872 -35.52 14.61 4.82
N ASN A 873 -34.57 15.04 5.65
CA ASN A 873 -33.28 14.38 5.79
C ASN A 873 -33.33 13.24 6.82
N MET A 874 -34.21 13.31 7.83
CA MET A 874 -34.37 12.28 8.85
C MET A 874 -35.86 12.02 9.10
N LEU A 875 -36.24 10.75 9.24
CA LEU A 875 -37.58 10.34 9.71
C LEU A 875 -37.42 9.56 11.03
N ASN A 876 -38.10 9.99 12.09
CA ASN A 876 -38.10 9.32 13.39
C ASN A 876 -39.54 9.09 13.87
N GLY A 877 -40.04 7.85 13.80
CA GLY A 877 -41.45 7.58 14.03
C GLY A 877 -42.30 8.41 13.06
N ASP A 878 -43.14 9.29 13.61
CA ASP A 878 -44.00 10.21 12.86
C ASP A 878 -43.35 11.58 12.58
N ASP A 879 -42.15 11.85 13.11
CA ASP A 879 -41.43 13.12 12.91
C ASP A 879 -40.66 13.12 11.59
N ALA A 880 -40.97 14.11 10.74
CA ALA A 880 -40.33 14.38 9.45
C ALA A 880 -39.92 15.87 9.32
N ALA A 881 -39.69 16.55 10.44
CA ALA A 881 -39.43 17.99 10.48
C ALA A 881 -38.04 18.37 9.97
N ASN A 882 -37.03 17.51 10.18
CA ASN A 882 -35.66 17.78 9.72
C ASN A 882 -35.60 17.75 8.19
N ARG A 883 -35.36 18.91 7.58
CA ARG A 883 -35.23 19.11 6.13
C ARG A 883 -33.89 19.79 5.78
N ASP A 884 -32.88 19.67 6.63
CA ASP A 884 -31.58 20.32 6.48
C ASP A 884 -30.68 19.52 5.52
N THR A 885 -31.05 19.52 4.24
CA THR A 885 -30.36 18.79 3.18
C THR A 885 -30.52 19.47 1.83
N SER A 886 -29.42 19.62 1.09
CA SER A 886 -29.41 20.08 -0.30
C SER A 886 -29.24 18.94 -1.32
N ASP A 887 -28.74 17.80 -0.88
CA ASP A 887 -28.41 16.64 -1.71
C ASP A 887 -29.52 15.60 -1.76
N ALA A 888 -30.30 15.38 -0.70
CA ALA A 888 -31.34 14.33 -0.69
C ALA A 888 -32.39 14.49 -1.82
N PRO A 889 -32.93 15.70 -2.13
CA PRO A 889 -33.82 15.89 -3.28
C PRO A 889 -33.17 15.58 -4.63
N LEU A 890 -31.85 15.80 -4.74
CA LEU A 890 -31.12 15.54 -5.98
C LEU A 890 -30.75 14.06 -6.10
N TRP A 891 -30.44 13.37 -5.00
CA TRP A 891 -30.29 11.91 -4.98
C TRP A 891 -31.61 11.19 -5.30
N TYR A 892 -32.76 11.71 -4.84
CA TYR A 892 -34.07 11.21 -5.26
C TYR A 892 -34.23 11.22 -6.78
N ALA A 893 -33.76 12.27 -7.46
CA ALA A 893 -33.77 12.37 -8.91
C ALA A 893 -32.88 11.31 -9.59
N VAL A 894 -31.67 11.09 -9.06
CA VAL A 894 -30.76 10.03 -9.55
C VAL A 894 -31.38 8.65 -9.41
N VAL A 895 -32.00 8.33 -8.28
CA VAL A 895 -32.67 7.03 -8.10
C VAL A 895 -33.85 6.87 -9.05
N CYS A 896 -34.66 7.92 -9.28
CA CYS A 896 -35.71 7.90 -10.29
C CYS A 896 -35.13 7.63 -11.70
N GLU A 897 -34.00 8.26 -12.03
CA GLU A 897 -33.32 8.07 -13.31
C GLU A 897 -32.86 6.63 -13.49
N GLU A 898 -32.12 6.10 -12.52
CA GLU A 898 -31.58 4.74 -12.54
C GLU A 898 -32.70 3.69 -12.53
N LEU A 899 -33.77 3.87 -11.75
CA LEU A 899 -34.93 2.95 -11.76
C LEU A 899 -35.64 2.94 -13.11
N ALA A 900 -35.76 4.10 -13.77
CA ALA A 900 -36.35 4.20 -15.09
C ALA A 900 -35.51 3.53 -16.19
N THR A 901 -34.19 3.35 -15.99
CA THR A 901 -33.39 2.53 -16.92
C THR A 901 -33.77 1.05 -16.88
N ILE A 902 -34.38 0.59 -15.78
CA ILE A 902 -34.82 -0.80 -15.60
C ILE A 902 -36.29 -0.97 -16.01
N HIS A 903 -37.19 -0.11 -15.53
CA HIS A 903 -38.65 -0.23 -15.72
C HIS A 903 -39.24 0.68 -16.80
N GLY A 904 -38.40 1.46 -17.48
CA GLY A 904 -38.82 2.47 -18.44
C GLY A 904 -39.41 3.72 -17.79
N ASP A 905 -39.79 4.70 -18.62
CA ASP A 905 -40.26 6.01 -18.15
C ASP A 905 -41.64 5.98 -17.45
N THR A 906 -42.31 4.83 -17.37
CA THR A 906 -43.59 4.70 -16.62
C THR A 906 -43.42 4.93 -15.11
N VAL A 907 -42.20 4.77 -14.59
CA VAL A 907 -41.83 5.08 -13.20
C VAL A 907 -42.22 6.51 -12.82
N TYR A 908 -42.04 7.47 -13.74
CA TYR A 908 -42.32 8.87 -13.47
C TYR A 908 -43.81 9.18 -13.30
N ASP A 909 -44.70 8.33 -13.83
CA ASP A 909 -46.14 8.55 -13.82
C ASP A 909 -46.82 7.88 -12.61
N VAL A 910 -46.04 7.24 -11.73
CA VAL A 910 -46.54 6.65 -10.47
C VAL A 910 -47.00 7.77 -9.53
N ALA A 911 -48.23 7.65 -9.03
CA ALA A 911 -48.78 8.58 -8.04
C ALA A 911 -48.11 8.39 -6.67
N VAL A 912 -47.62 9.48 -6.08
CA VAL A 912 -47.00 9.46 -4.75
C VAL A 912 -48.05 9.55 -3.64
N ASP A 913 -49.18 10.21 -3.87
CA ASP A 913 -50.24 10.40 -2.88
C ASP A 913 -51.66 10.29 -3.49
N ALA A 914 -52.68 10.43 -2.64
CA ALA A 914 -54.08 10.32 -3.03
C ALA A 914 -54.58 11.49 -3.91
N SER A 915 -53.81 12.57 -4.05
CA SER A 915 -54.17 13.71 -4.91
C SER A 915 -53.91 13.44 -6.39
N GLY A 916 -53.21 12.34 -6.71
CA GLY A 916 -52.79 12.00 -8.07
C GLY A 916 -51.47 12.66 -8.50
N ARG A 917 -50.78 13.35 -7.57
CA ARG A 917 -49.44 13.90 -7.79
C ARG A 917 -48.47 12.78 -8.14
N THR A 918 -47.71 12.92 -9.22
CA THR A 918 -46.79 11.89 -9.72
C THR A 918 -45.35 12.13 -9.29
N ILE A 919 -44.48 11.11 -9.45
CA ILE A 919 -43.03 11.26 -9.29
C ILE A 919 -42.49 12.36 -10.24
N ARG A 920 -43.00 12.47 -11.46
CA ARG A 920 -42.67 13.55 -12.41
C ARG A 920 -42.97 14.93 -11.83
N ASP A 921 -44.13 15.09 -11.19
CA ASP A 921 -44.52 16.33 -10.54
C ASP A 921 -43.64 16.67 -9.33
N VAL A 922 -43.17 15.66 -8.60
CA VAL A 922 -42.20 15.82 -7.51
C VAL A 922 -40.86 16.33 -8.06
N LEU A 923 -40.30 15.72 -9.11
CA LEU A 923 -39.03 16.16 -9.71
C LEU A 923 -39.13 17.60 -10.25
N ARG A 924 -40.26 17.94 -10.89
CA ARG A 924 -40.55 19.30 -11.33
C ARG A 924 -40.58 20.28 -10.16
N SER A 925 -41.27 19.92 -9.08
CA SER A 925 -41.37 20.73 -7.86
C SER A 925 -40.00 21.00 -7.24
N ILE A 926 -39.12 20.00 -7.19
CA ILE A 926 -37.74 20.15 -6.72
C ILE A 926 -36.98 21.18 -7.54
N ALA A 927 -36.99 21.06 -8.87
CA ALA A 927 -36.27 21.99 -9.73
C ALA A 927 -36.82 23.42 -9.65
N ILE A 928 -38.15 23.58 -9.64
CA ILE A 928 -38.77 24.90 -9.51
C ILE A 928 -38.51 25.50 -8.12
N GLY A 929 -38.56 24.69 -7.06
CA GLY A 929 -38.26 25.13 -5.69
C GLY A 929 -36.82 25.65 -5.58
N TYR A 930 -35.85 24.97 -6.18
CA TYR A 930 -34.45 25.41 -6.19
C TYR A 930 -34.27 26.71 -6.99
N LEU A 931 -34.98 26.88 -8.12
CA LEU A 931 -34.96 28.12 -8.91
C LEU A 931 -35.61 29.30 -8.16
N ALA A 932 -36.73 29.07 -7.47
CA ALA A 932 -37.44 30.10 -6.72
C ALA A 932 -36.78 30.45 -5.38
N GLY A 933 -35.98 29.53 -4.83
CA GLY A 933 -35.46 29.58 -3.48
C GLY A 933 -36.35 28.77 -2.53
N THR A 934 -35.79 27.74 -1.90
CA THR A 934 -36.50 26.89 -0.95
C THR A 934 -36.67 27.58 0.40
N PRO A 935 -37.66 27.17 1.23
CA PRO A 935 -37.88 27.77 2.55
C PRO A 935 -36.68 27.66 3.50
N ASN A 936 -35.84 26.64 3.33
CA ASN A 936 -34.62 26.42 4.10
C ASN A 936 -33.36 27.07 3.48
N GLY A 937 -33.51 27.89 2.42
CA GLY A 937 -32.48 28.81 1.94
C GLY A 937 -31.69 28.38 0.69
N ILE A 938 -31.92 27.17 0.17
CA ILE A 938 -31.29 26.66 -1.06
C ILE A 938 -31.80 27.47 -2.25
N ARG A 939 -30.90 27.90 -3.15
CA ARG A 939 -31.31 28.72 -4.31
C ARG A 939 -30.35 28.62 -5.48
N VAL A 940 -30.83 28.80 -6.70
CA VAL A 940 -29.98 28.87 -7.90
C VAL A 940 -29.47 30.30 -8.13
N ASP A 941 -28.17 30.45 -8.41
CA ASP A 941 -27.57 31.66 -8.96
C ASP A 941 -27.80 31.70 -10.48
N LEU A 942 -28.88 32.36 -10.92
CA LEU A 942 -29.35 32.34 -12.32
C LEU A 942 -28.26 32.60 -13.38
N PRO A 943 -27.34 33.57 -13.21
CA PRO A 943 -26.27 33.83 -14.19
C PRO A 943 -25.32 32.65 -14.39
N SER A 944 -25.01 31.88 -13.33
CA SER A 944 -24.13 30.71 -13.41
C SER A 944 -24.88 29.39 -13.60
N GLY A 945 -26.15 29.33 -13.20
CA GLY A 945 -26.95 28.11 -13.12
C GLY A 945 -26.58 27.21 -11.93
N LEU A 946 -25.66 27.62 -11.05
CA LEU A 946 -25.20 26.84 -9.90
C LEU A 946 -26.16 26.98 -8.70
N VAL A 947 -26.28 25.91 -7.92
CA VAL A 947 -27.09 25.84 -6.69
C VAL A 947 -26.25 26.25 -5.49
N TRP A 948 -26.69 27.30 -4.81
CA TRP A 948 -26.18 27.72 -3.51
C TRP A 948 -26.81 26.88 -2.39
N SER A 949 -25.97 26.36 -1.49
CA SER A 949 -26.30 25.52 -0.33
C SER A 949 -26.01 26.28 0.97
N PRO A 950 -26.94 26.24 1.96
CA PRO A 950 -26.67 26.62 3.34
C PRO A 950 -25.52 25.78 3.96
N PRO A 951 -24.94 26.24 5.09
CA PRO A 951 -23.93 25.47 5.80
C PRO A 951 -24.53 24.17 6.36
N HIS A 952 -23.75 23.09 6.33
CA HIS A 952 -24.07 21.77 6.89
C HIS A 952 -25.24 21.01 6.22
N PHE A 953 -25.64 21.41 5.01
CA PHE A 953 -26.74 20.76 4.25
C PHE A 953 -26.25 19.65 3.29
N THR A 954 -24.95 19.49 3.14
CA THR A 954 -24.33 18.40 2.36
C THR A 954 -24.08 17.19 3.26
N TRP A 955 -23.73 16.04 2.70
CA TRP A 955 -23.34 14.85 3.49
C TRP A 955 -22.20 15.08 4.50
N MET A 956 -21.41 16.13 4.34
CA MET A 956 -20.43 16.56 5.34
C MET A 956 -21.08 17.55 6.34
N ASP A 957 -22.01 17.08 7.18
CA ASP A 957 -23.00 17.89 7.93
C ASP A 957 -22.66 18.21 9.40
N THR A 958 -21.38 18.24 9.77
CA THR A 958 -20.99 18.52 11.17
C THR A 958 -21.17 20.00 11.55
N ASN A 959 -22.26 20.31 12.27
CA ASN A 959 -22.76 21.69 12.54
C ASN A 959 -22.29 22.34 13.87
N TYR A 960 -22.28 21.61 15.00
CA TYR A 960 -21.86 22.19 16.30
C TYR A 960 -20.80 21.32 17.01
N PRO A 961 -19.53 21.75 17.06
CA PRO A 961 -18.98 22.91 16.35
C PRO A 961 -19.01 22.74 14.82
N ALA A 962 -19.00 23.86 14.10
CA ALA A 962 -19.09 23.88 12.64
C ALA A 962 -17.76 23.41 12.03
N CYS A 963 -17.64 22.11 11.75
CA CYS A 963 -16.38 21.50 11.30
C CYS A 963 -16.26 21.40 9.78
N THR A 964 -17.40 21.34 9.07
CA THR A 964 -17.46 21.28 7.60
C THR A 964 -18.67 22.04 7.06
N PRO A 965 -18.70 23.38 7.15
CA PRO A 965 -19.87 24.16 6.75
C PRO A 965 -20.22 24.01 5.27
N ARG A 966 -19.24 24.09 4.36
CA ARG A 966 -19.46 23.98 2.90
C ARG A 966 -20.60 24.89 2.39
N GLU A 967 -20.73 26.08 3.00
CA GLU A 967 -21.67 27.12 2.58
C GLU A 967 -21.22 27.76 1.26
N GLY A 968 -22.12 27.85 0.27
CA GLY A 968 -21.77 28.32 -1.07
C GLY A 968 -22.22 27.35 -2.15
N TYR A 969 -21.36 27.00 -3.10
CA TYR A 969 -21.67 26.08 -4.20
C TYR A 969 -20.82 24.81 -4.11
N PRO A 970 -21.24 23.77 -3.36
CA PRO A 970 -20.50 22.51 -3.24
C PRO A 970 -20.55 21.73 -4.56
N ILE A 971 -19.42 21.15 -4.97
CA ILE A 971 -19.28 20.59 -6.33
C ILE A 971 -20.26 19.46 -6.65
N GLU A 972 -20.50 18.54 -5.71
CA GLU A 972 -21.37 17.39 -5.93
C GLU A 972 -22.85 17.79 -6.06
N ILE A 973 -23.28 18.85 -5.35
CA ILE A 973 -24.62 19.43 -5.51
C ILE A 973 -24.81 19.91 -6.95
N GLN A 974 -23.77 20.50 -7.55
CA GLN A 974 -23.83 20.98 -8.94
C GLN A 974 -23.95 19.82 -9.92
N VAL A 975 -23.19 18.75 -9.70
CA VAL A 975 -23.24 17.54 -10.53
C VAL A 975 -24.62 16.91 -10.49
N LEU A 976 -25.20 16.72 -9.29
CA LEU A 976 -26.53 16.14 -9.12
C LEU A 976 -27.62 17.05 -9.72
N TRP A 977 -27.49 18.37 -9.55
CA TRP A 977 -28.39 19.37 -10.15
C TRP A 977 -28.38 19.33 -11.67
N ILE A 978 -27.20 19.30 -12.29
CA ILE A 978 -27.05 19.19 -13.73
C ILE A 978 -27.75 17.93 -14.24
N ARG A 979 -27.61 16.80 -13.54
CA ARG A 979 -28.31 15.55 -13.91
C ARG A 979 -29.83 15.68 -13.83
N LEU A 980 -30.37 16.24 -12.75
CA LEU A 980 -31.81 16.50 -12.63
C LEU A 980 -32.32 17.36 -13.81
N LEU A 981 -31.62 18.44 -14.15
CA LEU A 981 -32.03 19.29 -15.28
C LEU A 981 -32.03 18.54 -16.62
N ARG A 982 -30.99 17.73 -16.89
CA ARG A 982 -30.94 16.90 -18.11
C ARG A 982 -32.02 15.83 -18.13
N GLN A 983 -32.35 15.27 -16.98
CA GLN A 983 -33.45 14.31 -16.83
C GLN A 983 -34.80 14.97 -17.15
N LEU A 984 -35.07 16.16 -16.61
CA LEU A 984 -36.30 16.92 -16.88
C LEU A 984 -36.44 17.30 -18.37
N GLU A 985 -35.34 17.70 -19.00
CA GLU A 985 -35.27 17.95 -20.45
C GLU A 985 -35.63 16.70 -21.25
N ARG A 986 -34.96 15.57 -20.97
CA ARG A 986 -35.21 14.28 -21.64
C ARG A 986 -36.67 13.88 -21.54
N LEU A 987 -37.28 14.10 -20.37
CA LEU A 987 -38.67 13.80 -20.07
C LEU A 987 -39.68 14.83 -20.61
N ARG A 988 -39.20 15.93 -21.21
CA ARG A 988 -40.02 17.04 -21.72
C ARG A 988 -41.00 17.59 -20.67
N VAL A 989 -40.53 17.68 -19.43
CA VAL A 989 -41.32 18.22 -18.32
C VAL A 989 -41.49 19.72 -18.51
N ALA A 990 -42.71 20.23 -18.28
CA ALA A 990 -43.04 21.64 -18.45
C ALA A 990 -42.01 22.56 -17.76
N GLU A 991 -41.38 23.41 -18.58
CA GLU A 991 -40.28 24.30 -18.24
C GLU A 991 -40.68 25.40 -17.25
N SER A 992 -39.65 26.11 -16.76
CA SER A 992 -39.77 27.41 -16.10
C SER A 992 -39.82 28.52 -17.17
N ASP A 993 -39.47 29.75 -16.82
CA ASP A 993 -39.25 30.86 -17.77
C ASP A 993 -38.11 30.59 -18.77
N GLU A 994 -37.26 29.60 -18.50
CA GLU A 994 -36.14 29.17 -19.34
C GLU A 994 -36.08 27.64 -19.49
N PRO A 995 -35.65 27.11 -20.67
CA PRO A 995 -35.47 25.67 -20.88
C PRO A 995 -34.44 25.03 -19.95
N TRP A 996 -34.70 23.78 -19.55
CA TRP A 996 -33.84 23.04 -18.62
C TRP A 996 -32.43 22.83 -19.16
N TRP A 997 -32.28 22.53 -20.46
CA TRP A 997 -30.98 22.34 -21.10
C TRP A 997 -30.10 23.59 -21.02
N ALA A 998 -30.67 24.79 -21.12
CA ALA A 998 -29.93 26.04 -21.12
C ALA A 998 -29.33 26.33 -19.72
N ILE A 999 -30.09 26.05 -18.67
CA ILE A 999 -29.61 26.14 -17.28
C ILE A 999 -28.51 25.09 -17.04
N ALA A 1000 -28.70 23.86 -17.53
CA ALA A 1000 -27.73 22.78 -17.38
C ALA A 1000 -26.40 23.09 -18.10
N ASP A 1001 -26.45 23.65 -19.31
CA ASP A 1001 -25.27 24.09 -20.07
C ASP A 1001 -24.51 25.18 -19.31
N ARG A 1002 -25.21 26.18 -18.75
CA ARG A 1002 -24.57 27.21 -17.93
C ARG A 1002 -23.90 26.62 -16.69
N ALA A 1003 -24.60 25.78 -15.94
CA ALA A 1003 -24.06 25.13 -14.75
C ALA A 1003 -22.84 24.25 -15.08
N THR A 1004 -22.90 23.49 -16.17
CA THR A 1004 -21.79 22.65 -16.66
C THR A 1004 -20.57 23.51 -17.00
N ASN A 1005 -20.77 24.61 -17.74
CA ASN A 1005 -19.69 25.53 -18.07
C ASN A 1005 -19.09 26.22 -16.83
N ALA A 1006 -19.92 26.51 -15.83
CA ALA A 1006 -19.50 27.11 -14.57
C ALA A 1006 -18.63 26.18 -13.71
N LEU A 1007 -18.65 24.84 -13.93
CA LEU A 1007 -17.73 23.90 -13.26
C LEU A 1007 -16.25 24.22 -13.53
N ASN A 1008 -15.93 24.91 -14.64
CA ASN A 1008 -14.57 25.37 -14.90
C ASN A 1008 -14.01 26.29 -13.80
N ARG A 1009 -14.88 26.95 -13.02
CA ARG A 1009 -14.47 27.80 -11.88
C ARG A 1009 -13.87 27.00 -10.72
N PHE A 1010 -14.13 25.70 -10.66
CA PHE A 1010 -13.62 24.81 -9.62
C PHE A 1010 -12.26 24.21 -10.00
N TRP A 1011 -11.86 24.25 -11.28
CA TRP A 1011 -10.66 23.55 -11.76
C TRP A 1011 -9.37 24.24 -11.31
N LEU A 1012 -8.46 23.47 -10.69
CA LEU A 1012 -7.15 23.92 -10.25
C LEU A 1012 -6.07 23.34 -11.17
N GLU A 1013 -5.66 24.10 -12.19
CA GLU A 1013 -4.73 23.62 -13.23
C GLU A 1013 -3.41 23.12 -12.65
N GLU A 1014 -2.80 23.83 -11.71
CA GLU A 1014 -1.51 23.43 -11.11
C GLU A 1014 -1.63 22.19 -10.21
N ARG A 1015 -2.83 21.90 -9.69
CA ARG A 1015 -3.07 20.79 -8.78
C ARG A 1015 -3.67 19.55 -9.46
N GLY A 1016 -4.31 19.73 -10.62
CA GLY A 1016 -4.89 18.65 -11.41
C GLY A 1016 -6.19 18.06 -10.86
N TYR A 1017 -6.94 18.82 -10.07
CA TYR A 1017 -8.23 18.39 -9.53
C TYR A 1017 -9.18 19.58 -9.37
N TYR A 1018 -10.47 19.30 -9.12
CA TYR A 1018 -11.46 20.34 -8.82
C TYR A 1018 -11.48 20.64 -7.31
N GLY A 1019 -11.51 21.93 -6.95
CA GLY A 1019 -11.76 22.37 -5.59
C GLY A 1019 -13.14 21.94 -5.07
N ASP A 1020 -13.29 21.89 -3.76
CA ASP A 1020 -14.45 21.26 -3.11
C ASP A 1020 -15.72 22.13 -3.16
N VAL A 1021 -15.57 23.43 -2.93
CA VAL A 1021 -16.69 24.38 -2.83
C VAL A 1021 -16.28 25.76 -3.32
N LEU A 1022 -17.19 26.46 -4.00
CA LEU A 1022 -17.10 27.91 -4.15
C LEU A 1022 -17.77 28.57 -2.95
N ILE A 1023 -16.98 29.00 -1.98
CA ILE A 1023 -17.43 29.59 -0.71
C ILE A 1023 -18.11 30.93 -0.99
N ALA A 1024 -19.35 31.06 -0.53
CA ALA A 1024 -20.14 32.26 -0.73
C ALA A 1024 -21.19 32.40 0.39
N ALA A 1025 -21.25 33.59 1.01
CA ALA A 1025 -22.34 33.93 1.93
C ALA A 1025 -23.68 34.01 1.18
N PRO A 1026 -24.83 33.95 1.87
CA PRO A 1026 -26.14 33.98 1.24
C PRO A 1026 -26.32 35.21 0.34
N GLY A 1027 -26.68 34.99 -0.93
CA GLY A 1027 -26.89 36.06 -1.92
C GLY A 1027 -25.62 36.57 -2.62
N VAL A 1028 -24.45 36.04 -2.31
CA VAL A 1028 -23.23 36.29 -3.08
C VAL A 1028 -23.22 35.38 -4.32
N PRO A 1029 -23.15 35.92 -5.54
CA PRO A 1029 -23.17 35.13 -6.77
C PRO A 1029 -21.87 34.33 -6.96
N ALA A 1030 -21.93 33.21 -7.68
CA ALA A 1030 -20.79 32.32 -7.90
C ALA A 1030 -19.59 33.02 -8.55
N ALA A 1031 -19.84 34.08 -9.32
CA ALA A 1031 -18.79 34.89 -9.94
C ALA A 1031 -17.91 35.65 -8.93
N ARG A 1032 -18.37 35.85 -7.69
CA ARG A 1032 -17.65 36.52 -6.60
C ARG A 1032 -17.31 35.56 -5.45
N ALA A 1033 -17.59 34.28 -5.59
CA ALA A 1033 -17.28 33.27 -4.60
C ALA A 1033 -15.77 32.99 -4.51
N VAL A 1034 -15.30 32.53 -3.36
CA VAL A 1034 -13.91 32.15 -3.13
C VAL A 1034 -13.77 30.64 -3.33
N LEU A 1035 -12.84 30.21 -4.18
CA LEU A 1035 -12.59 28.79 -4.40
C LEU A 1035 -11.84 28.17 -3.20
N ASP A 1036 -12.41 27.13 -2.62
CA ASP A 1036 -11.73 26.22 -1.69
C ASP A 1036 -10.90 25.20 -2.46
N ASN A 1037 -9.59 25.21 -2.26
CA ASN A 1037 -8.67 24.29 -2.93
C ASN A 1037 -8.47 22.94 -2.22
N ALA A 1038 -9.22 22.66 -1.15
CA ALA A 1038 -9.19 21.40 -0.44
C ALA A 1038 -9.45 20.22 -1.38
N LEU A 1039 -8.59 19.20 -1.30
CA LEU A 1039 -8.77 17.94 -2.03
C LEU A 1039 -9.66 17.02 -1.19
N ARG A 1040 -10.94 16.93 -1.54
CA ARG A 1040 -11.95 16.06 -0.91
C ARG A 1040 -12.52 15.06 -1.92
N SER A 1041 -13.15 13.99 -1.43
CA SER A 1041 -13.75 12.95 -2.30
C SER A 1041 -14.90 13.44 -3.20
N ASN A 1042 -15.48 14.61 -2.93
CA ASN A 1042 -16.71 15.08 -3.57
C ASN A 1042 -16.61 15.32 -5.08
N TYR A 1043 -15.47 15.77 -5.59
CA TYR A 1043 -15.33 15.99 -7.04
C TYR A 1043 -15.40 14.69 -7.85
N LEU A 1044 -15.19 13.53 -7.21
CA LEU A 1044 -15.25 12.24 -7.90
C LEU A 1044 -16.65 11.96 -8.46
N PHE A 1045 -17.70 12.55 -7.89
CA PHE A 1045 -19.05 12.49 -8.45
C PHE A 1045 -19.13 13.08 -9.85
N ALA A 1046 -18.34 14.12 -10.16
CA ALA A 1046 -18.31 14.69 -11.49
C ALA A 1046 -17.84 13.66 -12.53
N VAL A 1047 -16.92 12.76 -12.15
CA VAL A 1047 -16.40 11.70 -13.01
C VAL A 1047 -17.31 10.47 -12.99
N SER A 1048 -17.65 9.96 -11.80
CA SER A 1048 -18.44 8.73 -11.66
C SER A 1048 -19.86 8.87 -12.22
N LEU A 1049 -20.45 10.07 -12.17
CA LEU A 1049 -21.76 10.37 -12.75
C LEU A 1049 -21.69 10.89 -14.19
N GLY A 1050 -20.51 10.89 -14.82
CA GLY A 1050 -20.35 11.16 -16.26
C GLY A 1050 -20.44 12.62 -16.70
N VAL A 1051 -20.30 13.58 -15.78
CA VAL A 1051 -20.31 15.02 -16.11
C VAL A 1051 -18.93 15.50 -16.58
N VAL A 1052 -17.86 14.86 -16.12
CA VAL A 1052 -16.46 15.15 -16.48
C VAL A 1052 -15.78 13.87 -16.98
N SER A 1053 -15.06 13.97 -18.10
CA SER A 1053 -14.33 12.86 -18.72
C SER A 1053 -12.93 13.29 -19.21
N GLY A 1054 -12.19 12.38 -19.85
CA GLY A 1054 -10.92 12.67 -20.51
C GLY A 1054 -9.77 12.98 -19.53
N GLU A 1055 -8.89 13.91 -19.93
CA GLU A 1055 -7.68 14.22 -19.15
C GLU A 1055 -7.97 14.72 -17.73
N ARG A 1056 -8.96 15.62 -17.57
CA ARG A 1056 -9.33 16.14 -16.25
C ARG A 1056 -9.83 15.03 -15.32
N ALA A 1057 -10.61 14.08 -15.84
CA ALA A 1057 -11.06 12.91 -15.07
C ALA A 1057 -9.86 12.06 -14.61
N ARG A 1058 -8.91 11.77 -15.50
CA ARG A 1058 -7.71 10.98 -15.17
C ARG A 1058 -6.85 11.66 -14.11
N ARG A 1059 -6.64 12.98 -14.21
CA ARG A 1059 -5.88 13.76 -13.21
C ARG A 1059 -6.60 13.80 -11.85
N CYS A 1060 -7.92 13.93 -11.85
CA CYS A 1060 -8.76 13.86 -10.65
C CYS A 1060 -8.63 12.51 -9.92
N VAL A 1061 -8.72 11.40 -10.66
CA VAL A 1061 -8.56 10.06 -10.09
C VAL A 1061 -7.14 9.82 -9.59
N ALA A 1062 -6.12 10.26 -10.35
CA ALA A 1062 -4.73 10.14 -9.92
C ALA A 1062 -4.46 10.91 -8.61
N ALA A 1063 -5.05 12.10 -8.44
CA ALA A 1063 -4.97 12.85 -7.19
C ALA A 1063 -5.65 12.12 -6.02
N ALA A 1064 -6.84 11.53 -6.22
CA ALA A 1064 -7.53 10.75 -5.19
C ALA A 1064 -6.71 9.52 -4.78
N ALA A 1065 -6.20 8.73 -5.74
CA ALA A 1065 -5.32 7.60 -5.47
C ALA A 1065 -4.08 8.03 -4.67
N ARG A 1066 -3.49 9.17 -5.05
CA ARG A 1066 -2.28 9.69 -4.42
C ARG A 1066 -2.48 10.21 -3.01
N PHE A 1067 -3.63 10.73 -2.62
CA PHE A 1067 -3.76 11.41 -1.32
C PHE A 1067 -4.91 10.94 -0.43
N LEU A 1068 -5.95 10.34 -1.01
CA LEU A 1068 -7.18 10.01 -0.29
C LEU A 1068 -7.33 8.51 -0.02
N VAL A 1069 -6.86 7.66 -0.94
CA VAL A 1069 -7.10 6.21 -0.86
C VAL A 1069 -6.35 5.58 0.32
N VAL A 1070 -7.06 4.76 1.10
CA VAL A 1070 -6.54 3.80 2.08
C VAL A 1070 -7.19 2.44 1.81
N PRO A 1071 -6.73 1.31 2.38
CA PRO A 1071 -7.36 0.01 2.12
C PRO A 1071 -8.84 0.03 2.53
N GLY A 1072 -9.73 -0.27 1.60
CA GLY A 1072 -11.18 -0.37 1.79
C GLY A 1072 -11.95 0.94 1.99
N ALA A 1073 -11.29 2.11 1.99
CA ALA A 1073 -11.94 3.39 2.29
C ALA A 1073 -11.24 4.60 1.64
N LEU A 1074 -11.90 5.75 1.65
CA LEU A 1074 -11.42 6.99 1.04
C LEU A 1074 -11.46 8.15 2.04
N ARG A 1075 -10.30 8.76 2.33
CA ARG A 1075 -10.21 9.95 3.20
C ARG A 1075 -11.13 11.06 2.69
N SER A 1076 -11.84 11.70 3.61
CA SER A 1076 -12.72 12.83 3.30
C SER A 1076 -11.95 14.11 2.95
N LEU A 1077 -10.70 14.23 3.40
CA LEU A 1077 -9.80 15.35 3.15
C LEU A 1077 -8.35 14.82 3.04
N ALA A 1078 -7.60 15.33 2.07
CA ALA A 1078 -6.18 15.03 1.92
C ALA A 1078 -5.33 15.75 2.98
N PRO A 1079 -4.18 15.18 3.41
CA PRO A 1079 -3.19 15.84 4.24
C PRO A 1079 -2.37 16.86 3.44
N LEU A 1080 -3.04 17.86 2.87
CA LEU A 1080 -2.47 18.92 2.05
C LEU A 1080 -2.88 20.29 2.61
N PRO A 1081 -2.04 21.33 2.42
CA PRO A 1081 -2.44 22.69 2.77
C PRO A 1081 -3.65 23.17 1.98
N VAL A 1082 -4.57 23.82 2.67
CA VAL A 1082 -5.82 24.38 2.12
C VAL A 1082 -5.80 25.90 2.09
N SER A 1083 -6.54 26.46 1.13
CA SER A 1083 -6.80 27.89 0.99
C SER A 1083 -8.24 28.08 0.47
N PRO A 1084 -9.07 28.91 1.14
CA PRO A 1084 -8.76 29.64 2.36
C PRO A 1084 -8.54 28.71 3.58
N PRO A 1085 -7.81 29.15 4.63
CA PRO A 1085 -7.64 28.35 5.84
C PRO A 1085 -8.98 28.00 6.50
N LEU A 1086 -9.09 26.81 7.10
CA LEU A 1086 -10.29 26.30 7.77
C LEU A 1086 -10.10 26.27 9.30
N PRO A 1087 -10.44 27.35 10.02
CA PRO A 1087 -10.34 27.38 11.48
C PRO A 1087 -11.51 26.63 12.13
N LEU A 1088 -11.19 25.68 13.01
CA LEU A 1088 -12.17 24.94 13.78
C LEU A 1088 -12.15 25.45 15.22
N HIS A 1089 -13.29 25.94 15.71
CA HIS A 1089 -13.41 26.45 17.08
C HIS A 1089 -14.23 25.50 17.94
N GLY A 1090 -13.76 25.24 19.17
CA GLY A 1090 -14.49 24.46 20.15
C GLY A 1090 -15.67 25.24 20.77
N PRO A 1091 -16.48 24.58 21.61
CA PRO A 1091 -17.60 25.24 22.29
C PRO A 1091 -17.19 26.43 23.17
N ASP A 1092 -15.95 26.44 23.66
CA ASP A 1092 -15.33 27.51 24.45
C ASP A 1092 -14.68 28.61 23.59
N GLY A 1093 -14.81 28.53 22.26
CA GLY A 1093 -14.27 29.49 21.30
C GLY A 1093 -12.77 29.33 21.01
N ARG A 1094 -12.08 28.35 21.62
CA ARG A 1094 -10.66 28.10 21.35
C ARG A 1094 -10.47 27.47 19.97
N LEU A 1095 -9.36 27.80 19.33
CA LEU A 1095 -8.96 27.16 18.08
C LEU A 1095 -8.49 25.72 18.36
N LEU A 1096 -9.05 24.75 17.64
CA LEU A 1096 -8.79 23.31 17.84
C LEU A 1096 -7.73 22.75 16.87
N ASN A 1097 -7.53 23.37 15.71
CA ASN A 1097 -6.66 22.85 14.64
C ASN A 1097 -5.66 23.90 14.11
N ASN A 1098 -4.77 23.47 13.23
CA ASN A 1098 -3.97 24.35 12.38
C ASN A 1098 -4.78 24.72 11.11
N PRO A 1099 -5.29 25.96 10.95
CA PRO A 1099 -6.27 26.26 9.90
C PRO A 1099 -5.79 26.04 8.45
N PRO A 1100 -4.53 26.35 8.08
CA PRO A 1100 -4.00 26.04 6.76
C PRO A 1100 -3.78 24.54 6.51
N GLU A 1101 -3.74 23.70 7.56
CA GLU A 1101 -3.52 22.24 7.49
C GLU A 1101 -4.57 21.51 8.34
N PRO A 1102 -5.86 21.57 7.96
CA PRO A 1102 -6.96 21.12 8.81
C PRO A 1102 -7.15 19.59 8.82
N TYR A 1103 -6.23 18.84 8.21
CA TYR A 1103 -6.30 17.37 8.16
C TYR A 1103 -6.26 16.75 9.56
N TRP A 1104 -7.21 15.85 9.81
CA TRP A 1104 -7.39 15.19 11.09
C TRP A 1104 -7.75 13.71 10.88
N GLY A 1105 -6.72 12.86 10.84
CA GLY A 1105 -6.83 11.46 10.43
C GLY A 1105 -7.31 10.46 11.49
N ARG A 1106 -7.55 10.89 12.74
CA ARG A 1106 -7.98 9.99 13.84
C ARG A 1106 -9.32 10.42 14.42
N TYR A 1107 -10.28 9.50 14.43
CA TYR A 1107 -11.61 9.69 14.99
C TYR A 1107 -11.71 9.04 16.39
N GLU A 1108 -11.21 9.74 17.40
CA GLU A 1108 -11.17 9.27 18.80
C GLU A 1108 -11.27 10.42 19.79
N GLY A 1109 -11.59 10.12 21.05
CA GLY A 1109 -11.71 11.11 22.13
C GLY A 1109 -13.07 11.81 22.17
N ASP A 1110 -13.08 12.99 22.80
CA ASP A 1110 -14.27 13.80 23.05
C ASP A 1110 -15.01 14.20 21.77
N GLU A 1111 -16.34 14.30 21.86
CA GLU A 1111 -17.21 14.55 20.71
C GLU A 1111 -16.93 15.89 20.03
N ASP A 1112 -16.98 16.97 20.79
CA ASP A 1112 -16.99 18.32 20.26
C ASP A 1112 -15.59 18.84 19.94
N THR A 1113 -14.56 18.29 20.60
CA THR A 1113 -13.18 18.80 20.48
C THR A 1113 -12.25 17.92 19.64
N MET A 1114 -12.63 16.66 19.39
CA MET A 1114 -11.79 15.71 18.64
C MET A 1114 -12.56 14.98 17.54
N ARG A 1115 -13.68 14.32 17.85
CA ARG A 1115 -14.41 13.48 16.87
C ARG A 1115 -15.11 14.28 15.77
N LYS A 1116 -15.91 15.30 16.13
CA LYS A 1116 -16.58 16.18 15.16
C LYS A 1116 -15.57 16.91 14.25
N PRO A 1117 -14.46 17.48 14.77
CA PRO A 1117 -13.37 17.98 13.94
C PRO A 1117 -12.83 16.95 12.94
N ALA A 1118 -12.66 15.69 13.34
CA ALA A 1118 -12.11 14.62 12.50
C ALA A 1118 -13.09 14.05 11.46
N TYR A 1119 -14.38 14.03 11.76
CA TYR A 1119 -15.41 13.22 11.07
C TYR A 1119 -15.41 13.37 9.54
N HIS A 1120 -15.27 14.60 9.07
CA HIS A 1120 -15.16 14.91 7.64
C HIS A 1120 -13.86 15.64 7.28
N ASN A 1121 -12.88 15.77 8.17
CA ASN A 1121 -11.60 16.44 7.86
C ASN A 1121 -10.38 15.49 7.85
N GLY A 1122 -10.57 14.19 7.62
CA GLY A 1122 -9.43 13.29 7.41
C GLY A 1122 -9.75 11.82 7.60
N THR A 1123 -10.81 11.53 8.36
CA THR A 1123 -11.42 10.19 8.45
C THR A 1123 -11.73 9.62 7.07
N ALA A 1124 -11.54 8.32 6.89
CA ALA A 1124 -11.80 7.64 5.62
C ALA A 1124 -13.15 6.94 5.61
N TRP A 1125 -13.92 7.16 4.55
CA TRP A 1125 -15.30 6.72 4.40
C TRP A 1125 -15.40 5.53 3.45
N THR A 1126 -16.22 4.54 3.81
CA THR A 1126 -16.39 3.32 3.01
C THR A 1126 -17.36 3.51 1.84
N TRP A 1127 -18.30 4.47 1.91
CA TRP A 1127 -19.31 4.67 0.86
C TRP A 1127 -18.81 5.53 -0.32
N THR A 1128 -17.88 6.47 -0.10
CA THR A 1128 -17.26 7.26 -1.20
C THR A 1128 -16.16 6.48 -1.92
N PHE A 1129 -15.69 5.38 -1.33
CA PHE A 1129 -14.64 4.54 -1.93
C PHE A 1129 -15.09 3.79 -3.20
N PRO A 1130 -16.29 3.18 -3.26
CA PRO A 1130 -16.88 2.70 -4.51
C PRO A 1130 -16.98 3.78 -5.60
N VAL A 1131 -17.29 5.03 -5.22
CA VAL A 1131 -17.34 6.17 -6.15
C VAL A 1131 -15.97 6.44 -6.78
N PHE A 1132 -14.89 6.33 -6.01
CA PHE A 1132 -13.52 6.38 -6.54
C PHE A 1132 -13.26 5.22 -7.53
N CYS A 1133 -13.68 4.01 -7.20
CA CYS A 1133 -13.45 2.84 -8.06
C CYS A 1133 -14.23 2.96 -9.39
N GLU A 1134 -15.47 3.45 -9.36
CA GLU A 1134 -16.24 3.75 -10.58
C GLU A 1134 -15.59 4.89 -11.38
N ALA A 1135 -15.15 5.97 -10.71
CA ALA A 1135 -14.46 7.07 -11.37
C ALA A 1135 -13.14 6.61 -12.02
N LEU A 1136 -12.41 5.70 -11.39
CA LEU A 1136 -11.20 5.08 -11.92
C LEU A 1136 -11.49 4.29 -13.19
N ALA A 1137 -12.49 3.42 -13.20
CA ALA A 1137 -12.84 2.70 -14.43
C ALA A 1137 -13.32 3.67 -15.55
N ARG A 1138 -14.18 4.64 -15.23
CA ARG A 1138 -14.72 5.60 -16.20
C ARG A 1138 -13.67 6.54 -16.80
N ALA A 1139 -12.67 6.97 -16.01
CA ALA A 1139 -11.66 7.91 -16.49
C ALA A 1139 -10.77 7.36 -17.62
N TRP A 1140 -10.75 6.03 -17.78
CA TRP A 1140 -10.08 5.31 -18.87
C TRP A 1140 -11.07 4.45 -19.68
N ASP A 1141 -12.33 4.89 -19.78
CA ASP A 1141 -13.36 4.28 -20.63
C ASP A 1141 -13.54 2.76 -20.39
N PHE A 1142 -13.43 2.33 -19.12
CA PHE A 1142 -13.48 0.94 -18.70
C PHE A 1142 -12.44 0.05 -19.38
N SER A 1143 -11.21 0.55 -19.59
CA SER A 1143 -10.10 -0.30 -20.05
C SER A 1143 -9.89 -1.48 -19.09
N PRO A 1144 -9.48 -2.66 -19.58
CA PRO A 1144 -9.28 -3.85 -18.74
C PRO A 1144 -8.37 -3.59 -17.52
N GLN A 1145 -7.31 -2.80 -17.72
CA GLN A 1145 -6.35 -2.42 -16.67
C GLN A 1145 -7.00 -1.52 -15.61
N ALA A 1146 -7.83 -0.56 -16.02
CA ALA A 1146 -8.55 0.31 -15.11
C ALA A 1146 -9.62 -0.45 -14.31
N VAL A 1147 -10.34 -1.38 -14.97
CA VAL A 1147 -11.31 -2.27 -14.31
C VAL A 1147 -10.62 -3.19 -13.31
N ALA A 1148 -9.51 -3.83 -13.70
CA ALA A 1148 -8.73 -4.70 -12.81
C ALA A 1148 -8.24 -3.95 -11.57
N ALA A 1149 -7.69 -2.75 -11.75
CA ALA A 1149 -7.24 -1.90 -10.64
C ALA A 1149 -8.42 -1.47 -9.74
N ALA A 1150 -9.53 -1.03 -10.33
CA ALA A 1150 -10.73 -0.65 -9.58
C ALA A 1150 -11.32 -1.82 -8.78
N ARG A 1151 -11.33 -3.03 -9.35
CA ARG A 1151 -11.74 -4.25 -8.64
C ARG A 1151 -10.79 -4.58 -7.50
N ALA A 1152 -9.48 -4.49 -7.70
CA ALA A 1152 -8.51 -4.75 -6.65
C ALA A 1152 -8.66 -3.75 -5.48
N TYR A 1153 -8.85 -2.46 -5.79
CA TYR A 1153 -9.15 -1.45 -4.76
C TYR A 1153 -10.44 -1.78 -4.03
N LEU A 1154 -11.56 -1.97 -4.74
CA LEU A 1154 -12.85 -2.24 -4.12
C LEU A 1154 -12.85 -3.52 -3.29
N GLY A 1155 -12.21 -4.58 -3.81
CA GLY A 1155 -12.06 -5.87 -3.15
C GLY A 1155 -11.28 -5.82 -1.84
N SER A 1156 -10.48 -4.78 -1.61
CA SER A 1156 -9.78 -4.57 -0.32
C SER A 1156 -10.72 -4.28 0.87
N GLN A 1157 -12.03 -4.14 0.61
CA GLN A 1157 -13.07 -4.09 1.64
C GLN A 1157 -13.39 -5.46 2.27
N ASP A 1158 -12.89 -6.56 1.71
CA ASP A 1158 -13.06 -7.92 2.26
C ASP A 1158 -12.63 -8.05 3.72
N ARG A 1159 -11.48 -7.45 4.08
CA ARG A 1159 -11.00 -7.40 5.46
C ARG A 1159 -11.88 -6.56 6.37
N LEU A 1160 -12.57 -5.56 5.85
CA LEU A 1160 -13.53 -4.77 6.63
C LEU A 1160 -14.83 -5.57 6.86
N LEU A 1161 -15.29 -6.34 5.87
CA LEU A 1161 -16.43 -7.27 6.03
C LEU A 1161 -16.13 -8.39 7.04
N ALA A 1162 -14.87 -8.80 7.15
CA ALA A 1162 -14.44 -9.90 8.01
C ALA A 1162 -14.16 -9.51 9.47
N ASP A 1163 -14.15 -8.21 9.79
CA ASP A 1163 -13.73 -7.67 11.09
C ASP A 1163 -14.79 -6.71 11.65
N GLY A 1164 -14.77 -6.45 12.95
CA GLY A 1164 -15.77 -5.61 13.62
C GLY A 1164 -17.15 -6.26 13.62
N CYS A 1165 -18.09 -5.70 12.84
CA CYS A 1165 -19.39 -6.31 12.59
C CYS A 1165 -19.31 -7.22 11.36
N ILE A 1166 -19.09 -8.52 11.61
CA ILE A 1166 -18.82 -9.50 10.56
C ILE A 1166 -20.01 -9.56 9.60
N GLY A 1167 -19.71 -9.60 8.30
CA GLY A 1167 -20.69 -9.58 7.21
C GLY A 1167 -21.27 -8.18 6.93
N GLN A 1168 -20.68 -7.10 7.48
CA GLN A 1168 -21.11 -5.72 7.26
C GLN A 1168 -19.92 -4.79 7.03
N LEU A 1169 -20.15 -3.65 6.37
CA LEU A 1169 -19.13 -2.60 6.24
C LEU A 1169 -19.36 -1.50 7.29
N PRO A 1170 -18.29 -1.03 7.95
CA PRO A 1170 -18.38 0.12 8.83
C PRO A 1170 -18.63 1.39 8.03
N GLU A 1171 -19.11 2.42 8.70
CA GLU A 1171 -19.31 3.75 8.15
C GLU A 1171 -17.98 4.40 7.77
N ILE A 1172 -17.02 4.34 8.69
CA ILE A 1172 -15.73 5.01 8.59
C ILE A 1172 -14.60 4.18 9.19
N VAL A 1173 -13.39 4.50 8.76
CA VAL A 1173 -12.13 4.06 9.37
C VAL A 1173 -11.24 5.28 9.65
N ASP A 1174 -10.31 5.15 10.59
CA ASP A 1174 -9.28 6.18 10.79
C ASP A 1174 -8.55 6.46 9.46
N GLY A 1175 -8.42 7.74 9.12
CA GLY A 1175 -7.69 8.18 7.94
C GLY A 1175 -6.22 7.82 8.00
N ASP A 1176 -5.61 7.87 9.18
CA ASP A 1176 -4.22 7.48 9.41
C ASP A 1176 -4.10 5.99 9.79
N ALA A 1177 -2.95 5.40 9.46
CA ALA A 1177 -2.62 4.03 9.83
C ALA A 1177 -2.71 3.84 11.37
N PRO A 1178 -3.28 2.72 11.86
CA PRO A 1178 -3.57 1.49 11.14
C PRO A 1178 -5.00 1.38 10.56
N HIS A 1179 -5.74 2.49 10.38
CA HIS A 1179 -7.09 2.50 9.79
C HIS A 1179 -8.13 1.68 10.58
N ARG A 1180 -8.20 1.89 11.89
CA ARG A 1180 -9.18 1.19 12.75
C ARG A 1180 -10.60 1.52 12.30
N GLN A 1181 -11.51 0.55 12.36
CA GLN A 1181 -12.94 0.80 12.14
C GLN A 1181 -13.50 1.73 13.22
N ARG A 1182 -14.33 2.69 12.81
CA ARG A 1182 -14.93 3.72 13.65
C ARG A 1182 -16.37 3.98 13.20
N GLY A 1183 -17.04 4.91 13.87
CA GLY A 1183 -18.42 5.26 13.52
C GLY A 1183 -19.34 4.06 13.68
N CYS A 1184 -20.38 4.01 12.84
CA CYS A 1184 -21.38 2.95 12.84
C CYS A 1184 -20.83 1.68 12.20
N ASP A 1185 -20.90 0.53 12.87
CA ASP A 1185 -20.19 -0.68 12.44
C ASP A 1185 -20.86 -1.39 11.25
N ALA A 1186 -22.15 -1.14 11.01
CA ALA A 1186 -22.89 -1.64 9.86
C ALA A 1186 -23.63 -0.50 9.16
N GLN A 1187 -23.21 -0.13 7.95
CA GLN A 1187 -23.79 0.98 7.19
C GLN A 1187 -24.35 0.55 5.83
N ALA A 1188 -25.63 0.87 5.61
CA ALA A 1188 -26.36 0.69 4.36
C ALA A 1188 -25.62 1.22 3.14
N TRP A 1189 -25.31 2.53 3.08
CA TRP A 1189 -24.74 3.16 1.87
C TRP A 1189 -23.39 2.57 1.47
N GLY A 1190 -22.57 2.13 2.43
CA GLY A 1190 -21.26 1.55 2.20
C GLY A 1190 -21.39 0.20 1.52
N VAL A 1191 -22.19 -0.68 2.11
CA VAL A 1191 -22.48 -2.02 1.57
C VAL A 1191 -23.14 -1.93 0.20
N THR A 1192 -24.17 -1.11 0.04
CA THR A 1192 -24.94 -1.04 -1.20
C THR A 1192 -24.18 -0.37 -2.35
N GLU A 1193 -23.37 0.67 -2.09
CA GLU A 1193 -22.55 1.27 -3.14
C GLU A 1193 -21.39 0.35 -3.53
N ALA A 1194 -20.77 -0.35 -2.57
CA ALA A 1194 -19.76 -1.36 -2.88
C ALA A 1194 -20.33 -2.44 -3.80
N LEU A 1195 -21.52 -2.95 -3.48
CA LEU A 1195 -22.21 -3.94 -4.30
C LEU A 1195 -22.55 -3.42 -5.69
N ARG A 1196 -23.09 -2.19 -5.78
CA ARG A 1196 -23.45 -1.56 -7.05
C ARG A 1196 -22.25 -1.47 -7.98
N VAL A 1197 -21.13 -0.96 -7.47
CA VAL A 1197 -19.90 -0.78 -8.25
C VAL A 1197 -19.23 -2.12 -8.54
N TRP A 1198 -19.26 -3.07 -7.62
CA TRP A 1198 -18.73 -4.43 -7.86
C TRP A 1198 -19.44 -5.11 -9.04
N LYS A 1199 -20.77 -5.03 -9.10
CA LYS A 1199 -21.55 -5.53 -10.24
C LYS A 1199 -21.26 -4.76 -11.52
N LEU A 1200 -21.15 -3.44 -11.47
CA LEU A 1200 -20.78 -2.61 -12.63
C LEU A 1200 -19.42 -3.06 -13.21
N LEU A 1201 -18.41 -3.20 -12.36
CA LEU A 1201 -17.06 -3.64 -12.77
C LEU A 1201 -17.01 -5.11 -13.22
N GLY A 1202 -18.01 -5.92 -12.90
CA GLY A 1202 -18.12 -7.30 -13.38
C GLY A 1202 -18.81 -7.44 -14.74
N GLN A 1203 -19.44 -6.37 -15.25
CA GLN A 1203 -20.08 -6.34 -16.57
C GLN A 1203 -19.11 -5.94 -17.69
N HIS A 1204 -17.99 -5.30 -17.33
CA HIS A 1204 -16.90 -4.90 -18.20
C HIS A 1204 -15.72 -5.85 -17.97
#